data_AF-A0A3L6SXE8-F1
#
_entry.id   AF-A0A3L6SXE8-F1
#
_cell.length_a   1.000
_cell.length_b   1.000
_cell.length_c   1.000
_cell.angle_alpha   90.00
_cell.angle_beta   90.00
_cell.angle_gamma   90.00
#
_symmetry.space_group_name_H-M   'P 1'
#
loop_
_entity.id
_entity.type
_entity.pdbx_description
1 polymer ?
#
loop_
_entity_poly.entity_id
_entity_poly.type
_entity_poly.pdbx_seq_one_letter_code
_entity_poly.pdbx_strand_id
1 'polypeptide(L)'
;MATVLPTAGVAGMLPPRNATAQVTPRGNISSAASVVCYSPMMVTAYGIWQGVNPLKFSLPLFILQTAIIVATTRLLVLLLKPIRQPRVIAEILAGVILGPSVMGQVEVWATTVFPLRSLLTLETVAHLGLLYFLFLVGLEMDVNVIKRSGTKALIIAVAGMALPFCIGTATSFIFRHQVSKNVHQASFLLFLGVALSVTAFPVLARILAEIKLLNSDLGRIAMSAAIVNDMCAWILLALAIAISEVNSSAFSSLWVLLAGVVFVLVCFYAVRPLMWWIVRRVPEGETISDVHVTLILTGVMIAGVCTDAIGIHSVFGAFVYGLVIPSGQLGVVLIEKLEDFVTGLLLPLFFAISGLRTNVTRVRDPVTVGLLVLVFTMASFAKIMGTILIAISYTMTFRDGVALGFLMNTRGLVEMIVLNIGRDKEVLDDESFAVMVLVSVAMTALVTPVVTTVYRPARRLVGYKRRNLQRSKHDAELRMLACVHTTRNVPSIISLLELSNPTKRSPIFIYALHLVELTGRASNMLAAHHSASNQSRNAGSASSDHIFNAFENYEESVGGVSIQALTAVSPYQTMHEDVSVLAEDKHVSLIVLPFHKQHTVDGGMEPMNASLRGFNESILTAAPCSVGILVDRGLSAAAARMASAHHVALLFFGGPDDREGLAYAWRMVEHPGVCLTIVRFIPPDYKAPALAPPQHMAPRGAPASNVHARAITIVPDAAKSERQMDEEYLNEFRTRNIGNDAILYMEQVVANSEETLAAIRDLDSAHELYIVGRHPGEEGSPLTSALAEWMESPELGPIGDLLVSSEFSKMVSVLVMQQYVITTPQPAVGPAVLVTDDPVRQYVTNANQRTAVTGRGGWGGSAADF
;
A
#
# COMPACT_ATOMS: atom_id res chain seq x y z
N MET A 1 6.31 19.59 82.09
CA MET A 1 7.70 20.01 81.79
C MET A 1 8.19 19.11 80.67
N ALA A 2 8.06 19.48 79.40
CA ALA A 2 8.89 20.45 78.68
C ALA A 2 10.34 19.96 78.47
N THR A 3 10.67 19.72 77.18
CA THR A 3 11.99 19.87 76.50
C THR A 3 13.06 18.80 76.81
N VAL A 4 13.86 18.24 75.89
CA VAL A 4 14.49 18.75 74.65
C VAL A 4 14.80 17.57 73.68
N LEU A 5 14.66 17.79 72.36
CA LEU A 5 15.14 16.95 71.24
C LEU A 5 16.68 16.73 71.28
N PRO A 6 17.21 15.72 70.57
CA PRO A 6 18.21 16.09 69.56
C PRO A 6 17.98 15.41 68.20
N THR A 7 17.87 16.29 67.20
CA THR A 7 18.53 16.26 65.88
C THR A 7 18.51 14.98 65.05
N ALA A 8 17.78 15.08 63.94
CA ALA A 8 17.96 14.33 62.72
C ALA A 8 19.44 14.24 62.30
N GLY A 9 19.94 13.01 62.21
CA GLY A 9 21.18 12.67 61.52
C GLY A 9 20.84 11.82 60.31
N VAL A 10 21.17 12.35 59.13
CA VAL A 10 21.13 11.68 57.83
C VAL A 10 22.08 10.48 57.86
N ALA A 11 21.58 9.33 58.33
CA ALA A 11 22.27 8.06 58.24
C ALA A 11 21.70 7.29 57.05
N GLY A 12 22.54 7.09 56.03
CA GLY A 12 22.18 6.53 54.74
C GLY A 12 21.35 5.25 54.85
N MET A 13 20.16 5.28 54.23
CA MET A 13 19.45 4.08 53.84
C MET A 13 20.31 3.34 52.82
N LEU A 14 21.07 2.36 53.30
CA LEU A 14 21.59 1.28 52.47
C LEU A 14 20.41 0.68 51.67
N PRO A 15 20.53 0.46 50.36
CA PRO A 15 19.50 -0.28 49.63
C PRO A 15 19.38 -1.68 50.24
N PRO A 16 18.16 -2.20 50.48
CA PRO A 16 18.00 -3.54 51.04
C PRO A 16 18.68 -4.54 50.11
N ARG A 17 19.59 -5.35 50.67
CA ARG A 17 20.22 -6.47 49.97
C ARG A 17 19.12 -7.44 49.51
N ASN A 18 19.19 -7.90 48.26
CA ASN A 18 18.41 -9.05 47.80
C ASN A 18 18.68 -10.22 48.76
N ALA A 19 17.64 -10.69 49.46
CA ALA A 19 17.72 -11.88 50.28
C ALA A 19 17.13 -13.04 49.47
N THR A 20 17.98 -13.96 49.02
CA THR A 20 17.57 -15.29 48.54
C THR A 20 17.44 -16.19 49.77
N ALA A 21 16.22 -16.56 50.15
CA ALA A 21 15.99 -17.56 51.20
C ALA A 21 15.66 -18.90 50.54
N GLN A 22 16.46 -19.94 50.79
CA GLN A 22 16.06 -21.32 50.49
C GLN A 22 15.07 -21.76 51.56
N VAL A 23 13.80 -21.88 51.19
CA VAL A 23 12.80 -22.54 52.04
C VAL A 23 12.88 -24.03 51.75
N THR A 24 13.43 -24.80 52.67
CA THR A 24 13.27 -26.27 52.63
C THR A 24 11.84 -26.60 53.08
N PRO A 25 10.99 -27.19 52.23
CA PRO A 25 9.70 -27.66 52.68
C PRO A 25 9.94 -28.83 53.66
N ARG A 26 9.38 -28.75 54.87
CA ARG A 26 9.20 -29.94 55.71
C ARG A 26 8.18 -30.83 55.03
N GLY A 27 8.64 -31.71 54.15
CA GLY A 27 7.84 -32.70 53.44
C GLY A 27 8.43 -33.02 52.07
N ASN A 28 8.75 -34.29 51.84
CA ASN A 28 9.31 -34.84 50.59
C ASN A 28 8.54 -34.35 49.35
N ILE A 29 9.10 -33.39 48.60
CA ILE A 29 9.06 -33.29 47.13
C ILE A 29 10.29 -32.48 46.69
N SER A 30 11.06 -33.07 45.78
CA SER A 30 12.25 -32.50 45.16
C SER A 30 11.90 -31.49 44.05
N SER A 31 11.70 -30.22 44.41
CA SER A 31 12.00 -29.09 43.53
C SER A 31 12.31 -27.86 44.37
N ALA A 32 13.57 -27.43 44.37
CA ALA A 32 13.99 -26.21 45.05
C ALA A 32 13.49 -24.99 44.24
N ALA A 33 12.27 -24.54 44.49
CA ALA A 33 11.78 -23.28 43.94
C ALA A 33 12.52 -22.10 44.61
N SER A 34 13.37 -21.40 43.87
CA SER A 34 14.04 -20.19 44.33
C SER A 34 13.04 -19.04 44.43
N VAL A 35 12.62 -18.68 45.64
CA VAL A 35 11.80 -17.48 45.85
C VAL A 35 12.70 -16.26 45.84
N VAL A 36 12.45 -15.30 44.93
CA VAL A 36 13.20 -14.05 44.88
C VAL A 36 12.34 -12.91 45.43
N CYS A 37 12.74 -12.37 46.58
CA CYS A 37 12.05 -11.26 47.24
C CYS A 37 12.63 -9.91 46.79
N TYR A 38 11.76 -8.97 46.41
CA TYR A 38 12.16 -7.62 45.97
C TYR A 38 11.42 -6.52 46.73
N SER A 39 12.06 -5.36 46.89
CA SER A 39 11.42 -4.18 47.48
C SER A 39 10.54 -3.46 46.45
N PRO A 40 9.23 -3.28 46.72
CA PRO A 40 8.31 -2.61 45.79
C PRO A 40 8.51 -1.09 45.66
N MET A 41 9.40 -0.47 46.46
CA MET A 41 9.55 0.99 46.54
C MET A 41 10.58 1.62 45.57
N MET A 42 11.11 0.87 44.59
CA MET A 42 12.16 1.36 43.67
C MET A 42 11.65 1.70 42.26
N VAL A 43 10.67 2.60 42.15
CA VAL A 43 10.11 3.02 40.86
C VAL A 43 10.97 4.09 40.17
N THR A 44 11.34 5.16 40.88
CA THR A 44 12.10 6.31 40.34
C THR A 44 13.45 6.48 41.03
N ALA A 45 14.47 6.87 40.26
CA ALA A 45 15.83 7.08 40.76
C ALA A 45 16.05 8.54 41.18
N TYR A 46 16.85 8.77 42.23
CA TYR A 46 17.26 10.11 42.69
C TYR A 46 18.43 10.72 41.88
N GLY A 47 18.81 10.10 40.75
CA GLY A 47 19.84 10.59 39.81
C GLY A 47 21.25 10.02 40.04
N ILE A 48 22.03 9.96 38.96
CA ILE A 48 23.42 9.42 38.95
C ILE A 48 24.34 10.23 39.88
N TRP A 49 24.14 11.55 39.94
CA TRP A 49 24.95 12.47 40.75
C TRP A 49 24.80 12.29 42.26
N GLN A 50 23.79 11.53 42.70
CA GLN A 50 23.60 11.15 44.11
C GLN A 50 24.22 9.78 44.44
N GLY A 51 25.05 9.23 43.52
CA GLY A 51 25.73 7.94 43.70
C GLY A 51 24.82 6.72 43.47
N VAL A 52 23.64 6.92 42.90
CA VAL A 52 22.64 5.88 42.69
C VAL A 52 22.61 5.45 41.22
N ASN A 53 22.80 4.15 40.95
CA ASN A 53 22.68 3.62 39.59
C ASN A 53 21.20 3.55 39.17
N PRO A 54 20.77 4.28 38.11
CA PRO A 54 19.37 4.33 37.69
C PRO A 54 18.83 2.99 37.20
N LEU A 55 19.70 2.09 36.71
CA LEU A 55 19.32 0.75 36.24
C LEU A 55 18.89 -0.19 37.38
N LYS A 56 19.07 0.24 38.63
CA LYS A 56 18.49 -0.45 39.79
C LYS A 56 16.99 -0.21 39.98
N PHE A 57 16.44 0.82 39.34
CA PHE A 57 15.03 1.22 39.44
C PHE A 57 14.24 0.76 38.22
N SER A 58 12.96 0.46 38.42
CA SER A 58 12.13 -0.18 37.40
C SER A 58 11.88 0.70 36.18
N LEU A 59 11.57 1.99 36.37
CA LEU A 59 11.20 2.89 35.26
C LEU A 59 12.38 3.25 34.35
N PRO A 60 13.56 3.69 34.85
CA PRO A 60 14.70 3.97 33.98
C PRO A 60 15.21 2.73 33.25
N LEU A 61 15.19 1.57 33.92
CA LEU A 61 15.57 0.30 33.30
C LEU A 61 14.59 -0.09 32.19
N PHE A 62 13.28 0.03 32.43
CA PHE A 62 12.26 -0.25 31.43
C PHE A 62 12.41 0.65 30.19
N ILE A 63 12.62 1.96 30.39
CA ILE A 63 12.85 2.89 29.27
C ILE A 63 14.10 2.49 28.47
N LEU A 64 15.19 2.12 29.15
CA LEU A 64 16.40 1.63 28.49
C LEU A 64 16.12 0.35 27.70
N GLN A 65 15.40 -0.62 28.28
CA GLN A 65 15.03 -1.87 27.62
C GLN A 65 14.19 -1.62 26.37
N THR A 66 13.16 -0.77 26.46
CA THR A 66 12.33 -0.39 25.32
C THR A 66 13.18 0.28 24.23
N ALA A 67 14.07 1.20 24.59
CA ALA A 67 14.95 1.86 23.64
C ALA A 67 15.89 0.87 22.93
N ILE A 68 16.51 -0.06 23.67
CA ILE A 68 17.39 -1.09 23.10
C ILE A 68 16.60 -2.03 22.18
N ILE A 69 15.45 -2.54 22.63
CA ILE A 69 14.60 -3.43 21.84
C ILE A 69 14.21 -2.74 20.53
N VAL A 70 13.67 -1.52 20.59
CA VAL A 70 13.25 -0.79 19.39
C VAL A 70 14.44 -0.50 18.49
N ALA A 71 15.58 -0.03 19.02
CA ALA A 71 16.76 0.24 18.22
C ALA A 71 17.27 -1.02 17.48
N THR A 72 17.36 -2.16 18.18
CA THR A 72 17.78 -3.43 17.59
C THR A 72 16.79 -3.93 16.54
N THR A 73 15.47 -3.82 16.79
CA THR A 73 14.44 -4.20 15.81
C THR A 73 14.57 -3.35 14.54
N ARG A 74 14.76 -2.03 14.66
CA ARG A 74 14.90 -1.12 13.50
C ARG A 74 16.17 -1.39 12.71
N LEU A 75 17.29 -1.66 13.39
CA LEU A 75 18.53 -2.08 12.73
C LEU A 75 18.34 -3.38 11.93
N LEU A 76 17.68 -4.39 12.53
CA LEU A 76 17.41 -5.65 11.84
C LEU A 76 16.46 -5.48 10.65
N VAL A 77 15.44 -4.63 10.76
CA VAL A 77 14.57 -4.30 9.62
C VAL A 77 15.38 -3.69 8.48
N LEU A 78 16.32 -2.78 8.76
CA LEU A 78 17.18 -2.19 7.74
C LEU A 78 18.08 -3.25 7.07
N LEU A 79 18.65 -4.16 7.85
CA LEU A 79 19.51 -5.25 7.36
C LEU A 79 18.73 -6.30 6.54
N LEU A 80 17.48 -6.57 6.91
CA LEU A 80 16.62 -7.56 6.26
C LEU A 80 15.78 -6.99 5.12
N LYS A 81 15.74 -5.66 4.96
CA LYS A 81 15.04 -4.95 3.88
C LYS A 81 15.40 -5.46 2.47
N PRO A 82 16.68 -5.75 2.12
CA PRO A 82 17.04 -6.28 0.80
C PRO A 82 16.37 -7.63 0.47
N ILE A 83 16.04 -8.41 1.51
CA ILE A 83 15.45 -9.75 1.38
C ILE A 83 13.91 -9.68 1.43
N ARG A 84 13.33 -8.48 1.59
CA ARG A 84 11.87 -8.26 1.71
C ARG A 84 11.24 -9.10 2.82
N GLN A 85 11.91 -9.14 3.98
CA GLN A 85 11.40 -9.89 5.13
C GLN A 85 10.40 -9.04 5.93
N PRO A 86 9.26 -9.61 6.34
CA PRO A 86 8.30 -8.95 7.21
C PRO A 86 8.92 -8.47 8.52
N ARG A 87 8.47 -7.31 8.98
CA ARG A 87 8.93 -6.69 10.23
C ARG A 87 8.85 -7.61 11.47
N VAL A 88 7.82 -8.47 11.55
CA VAL A 88 7.63 -9.40 12.68
C VAL A 88 8.82 -10.34 12.86
N ILE A 89 9.47 -10.77 11.77
CA ILE A 89 10.65 -11.64 11.83
C ILE A 89 11.83 -10.90 12.47
N ALA A 90 12.04 -9.64 12.10
CA ALA A 90 13.07 -8.80 12.71
C ALA A 90 12.81 -8.58 14.21
N GLU A 91 11.54 -8.44 14.61
CA GLU A 91 11.16 -8.22 16.01
C GLU A 91 11.40 -9.46 16.88
N ILE A 92 11.04 -10.65 16.39
CA ILE A 92 11.33 -11.92 17.11
C ILE A 92 12.84 -12.15 17.18
N LEU A 93 13.56 -11.97 16.07
CA LEU A 93 15.00 -12.17 16.00
C LEU A 93 15.76 -11.18 16.90
N ALA A 94 15.28 -9.94 17.02
CA ALA A 94 15.81 -8.98 17.97
C ALA A 94 15.74 -9.51 19.41
N GLY A 95 14.60 -10.09 19.81
CA GLY A 95 14.44 -10.75 21.10
C GLY A 95 15.42 -11.90 21.31
N VAL A 96 15.59 -12.77 20.31
CA VAL A 96 16.53 -13.90 20.36
C VAL A 96 17.98 -13.41 20.52
N ILE A 97 18.36 -12.35 19.82
CA ILE A 97 19.71 -11.76 19.89
C ILE A 97 19.95 -11.08 21.26
N LEU A 98 18.99 -10.28 21.74
CA LEU A 98 19.10 -9.60 23.02
C LEU A 98 19.01 -10.56 24.22
N GLY A 99 18.40 -11.73 24.00
CA GLY A 99 18.16 -12.76 24.99
C GLY A 99 19.33 -13.68 25.30
N PRO A 100 19.08 -14.72 26.12
CA PRO A 100 20.10 -15.64 26.61
C PRO A 100 20.79 -16.44 25.49
N SER A 101 20.20 -16.48 24.30
CA SER A 101 20.76 -17.21 23.15
C SER A 101 22.03 -16.57 22.59
N VAL A 102 22.16 -15.24 22.63
CA VAL A 102 23.32 -14.52 22.07
C VAL A 102 23.93 -13.54 23.08
N MET A 103 23.36 -12.35 23.28
CA MET A 103 23.95 -11.33 24.17
C MET A 103 23.84 -11.69 25.65
N GLY A 104 22.78 -12.39 26.04
CA GLY A 104 22.58 -12.84 27.43
C GLY A 104 23.55 -13.93 27.89
N GLN A 105 24.43 -14.44 27.02
CA GLN A 105 25.57 -15.27 27.43
C GLN A 105 26.62 -14.46 28.21
N VAL A 106 26.67 -13.14 28.01
CA VAL A 106 27.49 -12.24 28.79
C VAL A 106 26.76 -11.93 30.11
N GLU A 107 27.24 -12.48 31.21
CA GLU A 107 26.58 -12.39 32.52
C GLU A 107 26.33 -10.94 32.97
N VAL A 108 27.26 -10.03 32.66
CA VAL A 108 27.12 -8.59 32.94
C VAL A 108 25.93 -7.99 32.18
N TRP A 109 25.73 -8.37 30.91
CA TRP A 109 24.60 -7.91 30.10
C TRP A 109 23.28 -8.43 30.65
N ALA A 110 23.19 -9.74 30.89
CA ALA A 110 21.97 -10.39 31.38
C ALA A 110 21.53 -9.82 32.73
N THR A 111 22.45 -9.61 33.66
CA THR A 111 22.13 -9.13 35.02
C THR A 111 21.89 -7.62 35.09
N THR A 112 22.48 -6.84 34.18
CA THR A 112 22.36 -5.37 34.19
C THR A 112 21.18 -4.88 33.36
N VAL A 113 21.00 -5.41 32.14
CA VAL A 113 20.02 -4.92 31.17
C VAL A 113 18.71 -5.70 31.24
N PHE A 114 18.73 -7.03 31.44
CA PHE A 114 17.54 -7.87 31.50
C PHE A 114 17.44 -8.73 32.78
N PRO A 115 17.50 -8.13 33.99
CA PRO A 115 17.33 -8.89 35.23
C PRO A 115 15.90 -9.44 35.35
N LEU A 116 15.73 -10.61 36.00
CA LEU A 116 14.42 -11.28 36.14
C LEU A 116 13.31 -10.35 36.66
N ARG A 117 13.62 -9.43 37.59
CA ARG A 117 12.64 -8.47 38.15
C ARG A 117 11.99 -7.57 37.09
N SER A 118 12.74 -7.21 36.04
CA SER A 118 12.29 -6.27 35.00
C SER A 118 11.49 -6.95 33.91
N LEU A 119 11.59 -8.29 33.80
CA LEU A 119 10.83 -9.06 32.84
C LEU A 119 9.33 -8.98 33.14
N LEU A 120 8.93 -8.97 34.40
CA LEU A 120 7.53 -8.80 34.80
C LEU A 120 6.96 -7.46 34.31
N THR A 121 7.70 -6.35 34.51
CA THR A 121 7.27 -5.03 34.02
C THR A 121 7.25 -4.96 32.50
N LEU A 122 8.23 -5.57 31.83
CA LEU A 122 8.29 -5.62 30.37
C LEU A 122 7.12 -6.43 29.79
N GLU A 123 6.80 -7.56 30.43
CA GLU A 123 5.72 -8.48 30.05
C GLU A 123 4.33 -7.88 30.23
N THR A 124 4.08 -7.22 31.36
CA THR A 124 2.81 -6.51 31.57
C THR A 124 2.56 -5.44 30.51
N VAL A 125 3.57 -4.64 30.15
CA VAL A 125 3.43 -3.61 29.10
C VAL A 125 3.33 -4.25 27.71
N ALA A 126 4.05 -5.34 27.45
CA ALA A 126 3.95 -6.06 26.19
C ALA A 126 2.56 -6.69 25.97
N HIS A 127 1.95 -7.28 27.00
CA HIS A 127 0.59 -7.79 26.93
C HIS A 127 -0.45 -6.67 26.76
N LEU A 128 -0.22 -5.50 27.35
CA LEU A 128 -1.04 -4.32 27.09
C LEU A 128 -0.92 -3.86 25.63
N GLY A 129 0.30 -3.85 25.09
CA GLY A 129 0.56 -3.59 23.67
C GLY A 129 -0.14 -4.56 22.74
N LEU A 130 -0.07 -5.84 23.07
CA LEU A 130 -0.76 -6.92 22.38
C LEU A 130 -2.28 -6.75 22.41
N LEU A 131 -2.84 -6.37 23.57
CA LEU A 131 -4.26 -6.14 23.75
C LEU A 131 -4.76 -5.02 22.82
N TYR A 132 -4.07 -3.87 22.79
CA TYR A 132 -4.41 -2.79 21.85
C TYR A 132 -4.16 -3.16 20.38
N PHE A 133 -3.13 -3.96 20.10
CA PHE A 133 -2.89 -4.43 18.74
C PHE A 133 -4.03 -5.32 18.25
N LEU A 134 -4.52 -6.27 19.06
CA LEU A 134 -5.66 -7.09 18.66
C LEU A 134 -6.98 -6.32 18.59
N PHE A 135 -7.12 -5.26 19.37
CA PHE A 135 -8.19 -4.31 19.17
C PHE A 135 -8.11 -3.66 17.77
N LEU A 136 -6.93 -3.20 17.34
CA LEU A 136 -6.73 -2.67 15.99
C LEU A 136 -7.01 -3.74 14.91
N VAL A 137 -6.56 -4.98 15.11
CA VAL A 137 -6.88 -6.09 14.19
C VAL A 137 -8.39 -6.34 14.12
N GLY A 138 -9.09 -6.33 15.27
CA GLY A 138 -10.55 -6.46 15.31
C GLY A 138 -11.26 -5.30 14.61
N LEU A 139 -10.77 -4.07 14.77
CA LEU A 139 -11.25 -2.89 14.05
C LEU A 139 -11.04 -2.99 12.55
N GLU A 140 -9.91 -3.55 12.11
CA GLU A 140 -9.59 -3.76 10.70
C GLU A 140 -10.48 -4.85 10.08
N MET A 141 -10.88 -5.87 10.83
CA MET A 141 -11.68 -6.97 10.30
C MET A 141 -13.14 -6.58 10.02
N ASP A 142 -13.56 -6.67 8.75
CA ASP A 142 -14.96 -6.48 8.37
C ASP A 142 -15.71 -7.82 8.32
N VAL A 143 -16.63 -8.01 9.26
CA VAL A 143 -17.50 -9.20 9.36
C VAL A 143 -18.37 -9.37 8.10
N ASN A 144 -18.69 -8.29 7.38
CA ASN A 144 -19.47 -8.38 6.14
C ASN A 144 -18.66 -9.02 5.00
N VAL A 145 -17.33 -8.83 4.97
CA VAL A 145 -16.45 -9.49 4.00
C VAL A 145 -16.47 -11.00 4.20
N ILE A 146 -16.55 -11.47 5.45
CA ILE A 146 -16.68 -12.90 5.78
C ILE A 146 -17.99 -13.48 5.22
N LYS A 147 -19.11 -12.77 5.41
CA LYS A 147 -20.41 -13.20 4.84
C LYS A 147 -20.41 -13.22 3.30
N ARG A 148 -19.60 -12.36 2.68
CA ARG A 148 -19.47 -12.23 1.22
C ARG A 148 -18.30 -13.01 0.63
N SER A 149 -17.51 -13.69 1.46
CA SER A 149 -16.20 -14.30 1.15
C SER A 149 -16.24 -15.39 0.07
N GLY A 150 -17.42 -15.80 -0.39
CA GLY A 150 -17.59 -16.89 -1.36
C GLY A 150 -17.23 -18.26 -0.78
N THR A 151 -17.91 -19.30 -1.24
CA THR A 151 -17.70 -20.67 -0.77
C THR A 151 -16.25 -21.16 -0.97
N LYS A 152 -15.56 -20.62 -1.99
CA LYS A 152 -14.16 -20.98 -2.31
C LYS A 152 -13.21 -20.69 -1.15
N ALA A 153 -13.21 -19.46 -0.62
CA ALA A 153 -12.30 -19.06 0.45
C ALA A 153 -12.59 -19.79 1.77
N LEU A 154 -13.88 -20.06 2.07
CA LEU A 154 -14.28 -20.85 3.23
C LEU A 154 -13.71 -22.28 3.16
N ILE A 155 -13.82 -22.94 2.01
CA ILE A 155 -13.31 -24.31 1.83
C ILE A 155 -11.78 -24.34 1.92
N ILE A 156 -11.10 -23.33 1.35
CA ILE A 156 -9.64 -23.18 1.46
C ILE A 156 -9.21 -22.97 2.92
N ALA A 157 -9.92 -22.13 3.67
CA ALA A 157 -9.67 -21.90 5.10
C ALA A 157 -9.82 -23.20 5.90
N VAL A 158 -10.98 -23.86 5.79
CA VAL A 158 -11.28 -25.09 6.55
C VAL A 158 -10.29 -26.20 6.21
N ALA A 159 -9.97 -26.42 4.94
CA ALA A 159 -9.01 -27.45 4.56
C ALA A 159 -7.57 -27.09 4.98
N GLY A 160 -7.19 -25.81 4.86
CA GLY A 160 -5.91 -25.30 5.30
C GLY A 160 -5.70 -25.40 6.81
N MET A 161 -6.78 -25.42 7.60
CA MET A 161 -6.72 -25.60 9.05
C MET A 161 -6.84 -27.07 9.47
N ALA A 162 -7.78 -27.82 8.88
CA ALA A 162 -8.08 -29.19 9.28
C ALA A 162 -6.93 -30.17 9.02
N LEU A 163 -6.25 -30.08 7.86
CA LEU A 163 -5.15 -30.99 7.51
C LEU A 163 -3.96 -30.89 8.48
N PRO A 164 -3.36 -29.72 8.73
CA PRO A 164 -2.27 -29.59 9.71
C PRO A 164 -2.72 -29.88 11.14
N PHE A 165 -3.99 -29.61 11.50
CA PHE A 165 -4.53 -29.98 12.80
C PHE A 165 -4.58 -31.50 12.99
N CYS A 166 -5.08 -32.24 12.00
CA CYS A 166 -5.08 -33.70 12.02
C CYS A 166 -3.65 -34.28 12.11
N ILE A 167 -2.70 -33.70 11.37
CA ILE A 167 -1.30 -34.12 11.46
C ILE A 167 -0.72 -33.82 12.84
N GLY A 168 -0.96 -32.63 13.39
CA GLY A 168 -0.49 -32.24 14.71
C GLY A 168 -1.03 -33.13 15.82
N THR A 169 -2.31 -33.49 15.77
CA THR A 169 -2.92 -34.42 16.73
C THR A 169 -2.39 -35.85 16.56
N ALA A 170 -2.23 -36.34 15.32
CA ALA A 170 -1.70 -37.67 15.04
C ALA A 170 -0.23 -37.81 15.48
N THR A 171 0.62 -36.82 15.20
CA THR A 171 2.02 -36.83 15.63
C THR A 171 2.15 -36.66 17.14
N SER A 172 1.31 -35.82 17.76
CA SER A 172 1.25 -35.71 19.23
C SER A 172 0.93 -37.04 19.92
N PHE A 173 0.08 -37.87 19.31
CA PHE A 173 -0.25 -39.20 19.84
C PHE A 173 0.95 -40.16 19.75
N ILE A 174 1.69 -40.13 18.64
CA ILE A 174 2.82 -41.04 18.37
C ILE A 174 4.05 -40.65 19.20
N PHE A 175 4.33 -39.35 19.36
CA PHE A 175 5.59 -38.86 19.90
C PHE A 175 5.52 -38.30 21.32
N ARG A 176 4.37 -38.47 22.00
CA ARG A 176 4.13 -38.05 23.38
C ARG A 176 5.30 -38.33 24.32
N HIS A 177 5.79 -39.57 24.30
CA HIS A 177 6.77 -40.04 25.27
C HIS A 177 8.17 -39.43 25.10
N GLN A 178 8.44 -38.84 23.93
CA GLN A 178 9.70 -38.18 23.60
C GLN A 178 9.62 -36.66 23.81
N VAL A 179 8.48 -36.02 23.56
CA VAL A 179 8.35 -34.55 23.55
C VAL A 179 7.93 -33.94 24.89
N SER A 180 7.11 -34.62 25.71
CA SER A 180 6.78 -34.12 27.05
C SER A 180 6.46 -35.26 28.02
N LYS A 181 7.17 -35.31 29.15
CA LYS A 181 7.10 -36.41 30.11
C LYS A 181 5.95 -36.30 31.13
N ASN A 182 5.30 -35.13 31.28
CA ASN A 182 4.43 -34.84 32.43
C ASN A 182 3.06 -34.16 32.15
N VAL A 183 2.58 -34.06 30.90
CA VAL A 183 1.37 -33.26 30.58
C VAL A 183 0.12 -34.11 30.25
N HIS A 184 -1.06 -33.56 30.55
CA HIS A 184 -2.37 -34.11 30.16
C HIS A 184 -2.47 -34.30 28.64
N GLN A 185 -2.83 -35.52 28.23
CA GLN A 185 -2.82 -35.95 26.82
C GLN A 185 -3.67 -35.05 25.91
N ALA A 186 -4.91 -34.73 26.31
CA ALA A 186 -5.82 -33.94 25.48
C ALA A 186 -5.33 -32.50 25.26
N SER A 187 -4.74 -31.89 26.29
CA SER A 187 -4.28 -30.49 26.27
C SER A 187 -3.09 -30.33 25.33
N PHE A 188 -2.10 -31.24 25.40
CA PHE A 188 -0.95 -31.24 24.50
C PHE A 188 -1.34 -31.46 23.03
N LEU A 189 -2.25 -32.42 22.77
CA LEU A 189 -2.75 -32.72 21.42
C LEU A 189 -3.43 -31.50 20.78
N LEU A 190 -4.33 -30.85 21.53
CA LEU A 190 -5.02 -29.66 21.06
C LEU A 190 -4.06 -28.49 20.87
N PHE A 191 -3.12 -28.30 21.80
CA PHE A 191 -2.17 -27.19 21.72
C PHE A 191 -1.29 -27.25 20.49
N LEU A 192 -0.70 -28.42 20.22
CA LEU A 192 0.17 -28.61 19.06
C LEU A 192 -0.64 -28.57 17.76
N GLY A 193 -1.85 -29.14 17.74
CA GLY A 193 -2.76 -29.06 16.59
C GLY A 193 -3.16 -27.62 16.26
N VAL A 194 -3.46 -26.80 17.27
CA VAL A 194 -3.76 -25.37 17.09
C VAL A 194 -2.52 -24.63 16.59
N ALA A 195 -1.38 -24.76 17.25
CA ALA A 195 -0.15 -24.07 16.85
C ALA A 195 0.26 -24.33 15.39
N LEU A 196 0.05 -25.55 14.88
CA LEU A 196 0.38 -25.93 13.51
C LEU A 196 -0.64 -25.49 12.45
N SER A 197 -1.89 -25.21 12.84
CA SER A 197 -3.00 -24.96 11.91
C SER A 197 -3.29 -23.49 11.66
N VAL A 198 -2.87 -22.59 12.56
CA VAL A 198 -3.10 -21.14 12.49
C VAL A 198 -2.43 -20.52 11.25
N THR A 199 -3.10 -19.54 10.63
CA THR A 199 -2.54 -18.66 9.58
C THR A 199 -2.76 -17.23 10.03
N ALA A 200 -1.71 -16.43 10.17
CA ALA A 200 -1.84 -15.08 10.74
C ALA A 200 -2.28 -14.04 9.69
N PHE A 201 -3.53 -13.57 9.77
CA PHE A 201 -4.07 -12.56 8.85
C PHE A 201 -3.24 -11.26 8.80
N PRO A 202 -2.83 -10.63 9.94
CA PRO A 202 -2.12 -9.36 9.88
C PRO A 202 -0.76 -9.46 9.19
N VAL A 203 -0.07 -10.59 9.36
CA VAL A 203 1.23 -10.83 8.72
C VAL A 203 1.06 -11.12 7.24
N LEU A 204 0.07 -11.95 6.88
CA LEU A 204 -0.27 -12.21 5.49
C LEU A 204 -0.64 -10.93 4.74
N ALA A 205 -1.47 -10.06 5.34
CA ALA A 205 -1.88 -8.78 4.77
C ALA A 205 -0.67 -7.90 4.44
N ARG A 206 0.28 -7.80 5.36
CA ARG A 206 1.53 -7.06 5.14
C ARG A 206 2.40 -7.68 4.05
N ILE A 207 2.56 -9.01 4.05
CA ILE A 207 3.32 -9.71 2.99
C ILE A 207 2.70 -9.42 1.63
N LEU A 208 1.37 -9.57 1.49
CA LEU A 208 0.64 -9.30 0.25
C LEU A 208 0.79 -7.84 -0.19
N ALA A 209 0.83 -6.89 0.76
CA ALA A 209 1.01 -5.47 0.48
C ALA A 209 2.39 -5.20 -0.11
N GLU A 210 3.43 -5.74 0.53
CA GLU A 210 4.82 -5.56 0.11
C GLU A 210 5.11 -6.20 -1.26
N ILE A 211 4.46 -7.32 -1.57
CA ILE A 211 4.58 -7.97 -2.88
C ILE A 211 3.57 -7.44 -3.92
N LYS A 212 2.75 -6.44 -3.57
CA LYS A 212 1.73 -5.82 -4.43
C LYS A 212 0.70 -6.80 -4.99
N LEU A 213 0.37 -7.84 -4.24
CA LEU A 213 -0.63 -8.84 -4.63
C LEU A 213 -1.96 -8.70 -3.87
N LEU A 214 -2.10 -7.71 -2.97
CA LEU A 214 -3.34 -7.48 -2.22
C LEU A 214 -4.58 -7.38 -3.12
N ASN A 215 -4.46 -6.65 -4.23
CA ASN A 215 -5.57 -6.38 -5.14
C ASN A 215 -5.79 -7.49 -6.18
N SER A 216 -4.92 -8.51 -6.22
CA SER A 216 -5.10 -9.67 -7.09
C SER A 216 -6.20 -10.61 -6.59
N ASP A 217 -6.79 -11.40 -7.49
CA ASP A 217 -7.76 -12.44 -7.11
C ASP A 217 -7.19 -13.45 -6.11
N LEU A 218 -5.89 -13.75 -6.24
CA LEU A 218 -5.12 -14.57 -5.32
C LEU A 218 -5.07 -13.94 -3.92
N GLY A 219 -4.66 -12.67 -3.83
CA GLY A 219 -4.58 -11.93 -2.57
C GLY A 219 -5.92 -11.82 -1.87
N ARG A 220 -7.00 -11.63 -2.64
CA ARG A 220 -8.37 -11.58 -2.12
C ARG A 220 -8.82 -12.89 -1.48
N ILE A 221 -8.60 -14.01 -2.17
CA ILE A 221 -8.92 -15.35 -1.64
C ILE A 221 -8.06 -15.67 -0.42
N ALA A 222 -6.77 -15.32 -0.46
CA ALA A 222 -5.85 -15.53 0.65
C ALA A 222 -6.28 -14.74 1.89
N MET A 223 -6.59 -13.45 1.73
CA MET A 223 -6.99 -12.58 2.84
C MET A 223 -8.30 -13.05 3.48
N SER A 224 -9.31 -13.39 2.67
CA SER A 224 -10.60 -13.82 3.21
C SER A 224 -10.50 -15.19 3.90
N ALA A 225 -9.73 -16.13 3.35
CA ALA A 225 -9.44 -17.39 4.02
C ALA A 225 -8.66 -17.20 5.34
N ALA A 226 -7.71 -16.28 5.39
CA ALA A 226 -6.95 -15.99 6.61
C ALA A 226 -7.80 -15.34 7.70
N ILE A 227 -8.76 -14.46 7.37
CA ILE A 227 -9.70 -13.91 8.36
C ILE A 227 -10.52 -15.04 9.00
N VAL A 228 -11.02 -15.99 8.19
CA VAL A 228 -11.74 -17.15 8.71
C VAL A 228 -10.85 -18.01 9.60
N ASN A 229 -9.61 -18.28 9.18
CA ASN A 229 -8.64 -19.04 9.97
C ASN A 229 -8.33 -18.37 11.31
N ASP A 230 -8.13 -17.05 11.35
CA ASP A 230 -7.88 -16.32 12.59
C ASP A 230 -9.09 -16.37 13.53
N MET A 231 -10.31 -16.22 13.03
CA MET A 231 -11.52 -16.38 13.85
C MET A 231 -11.62 -17.80 14.44
N CYS A 232 -11.39 -18.83 13.62
CA CYS A 232 -11.39 -20.21 14.09
C CYS A 232 -10.25 -20.47 15.09
N ALA A 233 -9.08 -19.88 14.90
CA ALA A 233 -7.93 -20.00 15.78
C ALA A 233 -8.25 -19.55 17.21
N TRP A 234 -8.95 -18.43 17.37
CA TRP A 234 -9.34 -17.93 18.69
C TRP A 234 -10.32 -18.85 19.41
N ILE A 235 -11.28 -19.42 18.67
CA ILE A 235 -12.23 -20.39 19.22
C ILE A 235 -11.49 -21.66 19.67
N LEU A 236 -10.58 -22.17 18.85
CA LEU A 236 -9.79 -23.35 19.21
C LEU A 236 -8.80 -23.07 20.34
N LEU A 237 -8.23 -21.87 20.43
CA LEU A 237 -7.35 -21.48 21.54
C LEU A 237 -8.13 -21.38 22.86
N ALA A 238 -9.31 -20.77 22.85
CA ALA A 238 -10.18 -20.73 24.02
C ALA A 238 -10.54 -22.15 24.49
N LEU A 239 -10.87 -23.05 23.55
CA LEU A 239 -11.14 -24.45 23.84
C LEU A 239 -9.90 -25.19 24.41
N ALA A 240 -8.71 -24.95 23.85
CA ALA A 240 -7.47 -25.55 24.31
C ALA A 240 -7.12 -25.13 25.75
N ILE A 241 -7.29 -23.84 26.09
CA ILE A 241 -7.06 -23.32 27.44
C ILE A 241 -8.06 -23.93 28.43
N ALA A 242 -9.35 -23.96 28.06
CA ALA A 242 -10.41 -24.50 28.92
C ALA A 242 -10.21 -25.99 29.26
N ILE A 243 -9.55 -26.76 28.38
CA ILE A 243 -9.23 -28.18 28.59
C ILE A 243 -7.88 -28.38 29.30
N SER A 244 -6.99 -27.38 29.28
CA SER A 244 -5.66 -27.45 29.91
C SER A 244 -5.66 -27.29 31.43
N GLU A 245 -6.77 -26.86 32.02
CA GLU A 245 -6.81 -26.56 33.45
C GLU A 245 -7.05 -27.83 34.29
N VAL A 246 -5.96 -28.30 34.91
CA VAL A 246 -5.77 -29.66 35.47
C VAL A 246 -6.73 -30.07 36.61
N ASN A 247 -7.48 -29.13 37.19
CA ASN A 247 -8.30 -29.36 38.39
C ASN A 247 -9.81 -29.10 38.20
N SER A 248 -10.25 -28.85 36.98
CA SER A 248 -11.61 -28.42 36.67
C SER A 248 -12.46 -29.60 36.19
N SER A 249 -13.62 -29.83 36.79
CA SER A 249 -14.60 -30.80 36.27
C SER A 249 -15.00 -30.41 34.83
N ALA A 250 -15.39 -31.37 33.98
CA ALA A 250 -15.81 -31.09 32.59
C ALA A 250 -16.92 -30.00 32.49
N PHE A 251 -17.67 -29.81 33.58
CA PHE A 251 -18.65 -28.73 33.71
C PHE A 251 -18.03 -27.33 33.72
N SER A 252 -16.84 -27.14 34.30
CA SER A 252 -16.15 -25.84 34.34
C SER A 252 -15.76 -25.35 32.94
N SER A 253 -15.17 -26.22 32.10
CA SER A 253 -14.81 -25.89 30.72
C SER A 253 -16.04 -25.51 29.88
N LEU A 254 -17.19 -26.16 30.13
CA LEU A 254 -18.47 -25.81 29.50
C LEU A 254 -18.97 -24.43 29.95
N TRP A 255 -18.84 -24.09 31.24
CA TRP A 255 -19.22 -22.77 31.76
C TRP A 255 -18.35 -21.65 31.20
N VAL A 256 -17.03 -21.87 31.04
CA VAL A 256 -16.12 -20.92 30.40
C VAL A 256 -16.55 -20.66 28.95
N LEU A 257 -16.84 -21.72 28.19
CA LEU A 257 -17.30 -21.61 26.81
C LEU A 257 -18.65 -20.87 26.71
N LEU A 258 -19.62 -21.22 27.57
CA LEU A 258 -20.93 -20.60 27.60
C LEU A 258 -20.84 -19.11 27.97
N ALA A 259 -20.05 -18.76 28.98
CA ALA A 259 -19.80 -17.38 29.39
C ALA A 259 -19.10 -16.59 28.28
N GLY A 260 -18.18 -17.20 27.53
CA GLY A 260 -17.57 -16.61 26.34
C GLY A 260 -18.59 -16.29 25.24
N VAL A 261 -19.51 -17.21 24.96
CA VAL A 261 -20.61 -16.99 23.99
C VAL A 261 -21.51 -15.85 24.47
N VAL A 262 -21.90 -15.83 25.75
CA VAL A 262 -22.70 -14.76 26.33
C VAL A 262 -21.99 -13.41 26.21
N PHE A 263 -20.69 -13.35 26.50
CA PHE A 263 -19.88 -12.14 26.34
C PHE A 263 -19.91 -11.62 24.89
N VAL A 264 -19.72 -12.50 23.90
CA VAL A 264 -19.79 -12.13 22.47
C VAL A 264 -21.19 -11.59 22.14
N LEU A 265 -22.25 -12.26 22.56
CA LEU A 265 -23.63 -11.81 22.34
C LEU A 265 -23.87 -10.42 22.97
N VAL A 266 -23.43 -10.19 24.21
CA VAL A 266 -23.54 -8.88 24.86
C VAL A 266 -22.78 -7.81 24.09
N CYS A 267 -21.59 -8.10 23.58
CA CYS A 267 -20.86 -7.14 22.75
C CYS A 267 -21.65 -6.80 21.47
N PHE A 268 -22.20 -7.79 20.77
CA PHE A 268 -22.98 -7.55 19.55
C PHE A 268 -24.33 -6.86 19.77
N TYR A 269 -25.02 -7.14 20.88
CA TYR A 269 -26.38 -6.63 21.12
C TYR A 269 -26.44 -5.40 22.04
N ALA A 270 -25.43 -5.14 22.88
CA ALA A 270 -25.40 -3.98 23.77
C ALA A 270 -24.31 -2.98 23.38
N VAL A 271 -23.07 -3.43 23.19
CA VAL A 271 -21.95 -2.53 22.84
C VAL A 271 -22.10 -1.98 21.42
N ARG A 272 -22.47 -2.82 20.45
CA ARG A 272 -22.67 -2.40 19.05
C ARG A 272 -23.67 -1.24 18.88
N PRO A 273 -24.90 -1.31 19.42
CA PRO A 273 -25.85 -0.20 19.29
C PRO A 273 -25.41 1.04 20.07
N LEU A 274 -24.71 0.88 21.20
CA LEU A 274 -24.13 2.00 21.94
C LEU A 274 -23.08 2.74 21.07
N MET A 275 -22.21 2.01 20.39
CA MET A 275 -21.23 2.59 19.47
C MET A 275 -21.90 3.30 18.29
N TRP A 276 -22.95 2.71 17.71
CA TRP A 276 -23.76 3.37 16.67
C TRP A 276 -24.41 4.67 17.15
N TRP A 277 -24.88 4.70 18.40
CA TRP A 277 -25.45 5.89 19.01
C TRP A 277 -24.40 7.00 19.20
N ILE A 278 -23.18 6.64 19.62
CA ILE A 278 -22.05 7.57 19.71
C ILE A 278 -21.70 8.14 18.34
N VAL A 279 -21.60 7.30 17.30
CA VAL A 279 -21.26 7.75 15.94
C VAL A 279 -22.29 8.74 15.39
N ARG A 280 -23.59 8.50 15.62
CA ARG A 280 -24.67 9.41 15.16
C ARG A 280 -24.68 10.77 15.85
N ARG A 281 -23.98 10.92 16.97
CA ARG A 281 -23.89 12.18 17.75
C ARG A 281 -22.73 13.06 17.29
N VAL A 282 -21.83 12.56 16.46
CA VAL A 282 -20.69 13.31 15.90
C VAL A 282 -21.12 13.91 14.55
N PRO A 283 -21.10 15.25 14.37
CA PRO A 283 -21.43 15.89 13.10
C PRO A 283 -20.49 15.45 11.97
N GLU A 284 -21.01 15.26 10.75
CA GLU A 284 -20.19 14.95 9.57
C GLU A 284 -19.22 16.10 9.29
N GLY A 285 -17.90 15.84 9.41
CA GLY A 285 -16.83 16.80 9.11
C GLY A 285 -16.07 17.36 10.31
N GLU A 286 -16.49 17.11 11.55
CA GLU A 286 -15.72 17.47 12.75
C GLU A 286 -14.84 16.31 13.23
N THR A 287 -13.61 16.61 13.66
CA THR A 287 -12.71 15.62 14.25
C THR A 287 -13.34 15.03 15.52
N ILE A 288 -13.30 13.70 15.67
CA ILE A 288 -13.81 13.01 16.87
C ILE A 288 -13.08 13.55 18.10
N SER A 289 -13.84 14.09 19.05
CA SER A 289 -13.26 14.65 20.29
C SER A 289 -12.47 13.60 21.05
N ASP A 290 -11.32 13.98 21.63
CA ASP A 290 -10.41 13.09 22.36
C ASP A 290 -11.06 12.31 23.52
N VAL A 291 -12.15 12.85 24.08
CA VAL A 291 -12.96 12.17 25.11
C VAL A 291 -13.57 10.86 24.60
N HIS A 292 -14.09 10.84 23.36
CA HIS A 292 -14.69 9.64 22.77
C HIS A 292 -13.61 8.58 22.50
N VAL A 293 -12.43 8.98 22.01
CA VAL A 293 -11.31 8.06 21.81
C VAL A 293 -10.88 7.42 23.13
N THR A 294 -10.77 8.23 24.19
CA THR A 294 -10.39 7.75 25.52
C THR A 294 -11.43 6.80 26.13
N LEU A 295 -12.72 7.09 25.93
CA LEU A 295 -13.81 6.20 26.35
C LEU A 295 -13.72 4.84 25.65
N ILE A 296 -13.45 4.82 24.34
CA ILE A 296 -13.31 3.59 23.56
C ILE A 296 -12.09 2.79 24.03
N LEU A 297 -10.95 3.44 24.21
CA LEU A 297 -9.73 2.79 24.74
C LEU A 297 -9.94 2.20 26.14
N THR A 298 -10.69 2.89 27.00
CA THR A 298 -11.06 2.36 28.31
C THR A 298 -11.97 1.14 28.17
N GLY A 299 -12.92 1.17 27.23
CA GLY A 299 -13.77 0.04 26.89
C GLY A 299 -12.99 -1.20 26.45
N VAL A 300 -11.90 -1.01 25.69
CA VAL A 300 -10.97 -2.08 25.29
C VAL A 300 -10.34 -2.76 26.51
N MET A 301 -9.90 -1.98 27.50
CA MET A 301 -9.35 -2.54 28.75
C MET A 301 -10.40 -3.29 29.56
N ILE A 302 -11.62 -2.75 29.67
CA ILE A 302 -12.75 -3.41 30.36
C ILE A 302 -13.09 -4.74 29.69
N ALA A 303 -13.17 -4.77 28.35
CA ALA A 303 -13.44 -5.99 27.60
C ALA A 303 -12.38 -7.07 27.87
N GLY A 304 -11.09 -6.67 27.94
CA GLY A 304 -10.00 -7.58 28.27
C GLY A 304 -10.11 -8.17 29.68
N VAL A 305 -10.39 -7.33 30.69
CA VAL A 305 -10.60 -7.76 32.09
C VAL A 305 -11.79 -8.71 32.19
N CYS A 306 -12.90 -8.42 31.50
CA CYS A 306 -14.06 -9.31 31.47
C CYS A 306 -13.72 -10.70 30.90
N THR A 307 -12.96 -10.77 29.80
CA THR A 307 -12.57 -12.06 29.24
C THR A 307 -11.59 -12.84 30.12
N ASP A 308 -10.65 -12.16 30.77
CA ASP A 308 -9.72 -12.76 31.72
C ASP A 308 -10.47 -13.35 32.93
N ALA A 309 -11.46 -12.61 33.45
CA ALA A 309 -12.33 -13.08 34.53
C ALA A 309 -13.20 -14.29 34.15
N ILE A 310 -13.52 -14.46 32.86
CA ILE A 310 -14.22 -15.65 32.34
C ILE A 310 -13.28 -16.87 32.27
N GLY A 311 -11.96 -16.67 32.26
CA GLY A 311 -10.96 -17.72 32.04
C GLY A 311 -10.53 -17.85 30.57
N ILE A 312 -10.85 -16.84 29.74
CA ILE A 312 -10.35 -16.72 28.37
C ILE A 312 -9.22 -15.68 28.37
N HIS A 313 -8.24 -15.81 27.47
CA HIS A 313 -7.15 -14.84 27.40
C HIS A 313 -7.66 -13.40 27.12
N SER A 314 -7.18 -12.40 27.89
CA SER A 314 -7.62 -10.99 27.85
C SER A 314 -7.62 -10.34 26.47
N VAL A 315 -6.69 -10.76 25.61
CA VAL A 315 -6.56 -10.32 24.22
C VAL A 315 -7.81 -10.64 23.37
N PHE A 316 -8.53 -11.72 23.67
CA PHE A 316 -9.77 -12.09 22.97
C PHE A 316 -10.87 -11.03 23.15
N GLY A 317 -11.00 -10.47 24.35
CA GLY A 317 -11.98 -9.41 24.63
C GLY A 317 -11.73 -8.15 23.82
N ALA A 318 -10.46 -7.74 23.71
CA ALA A 318 -10.06 -6.59 22.90
C ALA A 318 -10.34 -6.79 21.41
N PHE A 319 -10.09 -7.99 20.89
CA PHE A 319 -10.41 -8.37 19.51
C PHE A 319 -11.92 -8.30 19.22
N VAL A 320 -12.75 -8.92 20.07
CA VAL A 320 -14.22 -8.90 19.94
C VAL A 320 -14.77 -7.48 20.06
N TYR A 321 -14.22 -6.68 20.97
CA TYR A 321 -14.61 -5.28 21.12
C TYR A 321 -14.30 -4.46 19.86
N GLY A 322 -13.12 -4.67 19.24
CA GLY A 322 -12.76 -4.06 17.96
C GLY A 322 -13.72 -4.47 16.82
N LEU A 323 -14.07 -5.75 16.72
CA LEU A 323 -15.01 -6.27 15.70
C LEU A 323 -16.42 -5.66 15.78
N VAL A 324 -16.83 -5.24 16.97
CA VAL A 324 -18.17 -4.73 17.24
C VAL A 324 -18.29 -3.25 16.86
N ILE A 325 -17.19 -2.50 16.85
CA ILE A 325 -17.20 -1.09 16.44
C ILE A 325 -17.53 -1.01 14.95
N PRO A 326 -18.53 -0.20 14.54
CA PRO A 326 -18.95 -0.12 13.15
C PRO A 326 -17.83 0.41 12.24
N SER A 327 -17.69 -0.21 11.06
CA SER A 327 -16.81 0.23 9.99
C SER A 327 -17.26 1.60 9.48
N GLY A 328 -16.45 2.63 9.68
CA GLY A 328 -16.75 4.02 9.29
C GLY A 328 -15.61 4.97 9.68
N GLN A 329 -15.84 6.27 9.59
CA GLN A 329 -14.83 7.30 9.92
C GLN A 329 -14.22 7.12 11.31
N LEU A 330 -15.03 6.72 12.31
CA LEU A 330 -14.56 6.41 13.67
C LEU A 330 -13.43 5.37 13.68
N GLY A 331 -13.62 4.27 12.96
CA GLY A 331 -12.63 3.21 12.90
C GLY A 331 -11.34 3.58 12.16
N VAL A 332 -11.40 4.54 11.24
CA VAL A 332 -10.21 5.07 10.52
C VAL A 332 -9.43 5.99 11.45
N VAL A 333 -10.09 6.95 12.08
CA VAL A 333 -9.46 7.89 13.02
C VAL A 333 -8.80 7.18 14.20
N LEU A 334 -9.43 6.12 14.73
CA LEU A 334 -8.82 5.34 15.81
C LEU A 334 -7.55 4.61 15.36
N ILE A 335 -7.53 4.07 14.14
CA ILE A 335 -6.36 3.40 13.59
C ILE A 335 -5.25 4.43 13.37
N GLU A 336 -5.54 5.56 12.72
CA GLU A 336 -4.55 6.62 12.49
C GLU A 336 -3.90 7.14 13.78
N LYS A 337 -4.68 7.31 14.86
CA LYS A 337 -4.13 7.78 16.15
C LYS A 337 -3.33 6.72 16.91
N LEU A 338 -3.62 5.43 16.73
CA LEU A 338 -3.08 4.37 17.59
C LEU A 338 -2.08 3.46 16.90
N GLU A 339 -2.19 3.24 15.59
CA GLU A 339 -1.41 2.25 14.85
C GLU A 339 0.08 2.52 14.98
N ASP A 340 0.52 3.76 14.77
CA ASP A 340 1.94 4.12 14.86
C ASP A 340 2.51 3.91 16.26
N PHE A 341 1.74 4.24 17.29
CA PHE A 341 2.17 4.05 18.68
C PHE A 341 2.20 2.56 19.06
N VAL A 342 1.12 1.84 18.79
CA VAL A 342 0.96 0.43 19.16
C VAL A 342 1.91 -0.45 18.35
N THR A 343 1.91 -0.33 17.02
CA THR A 343 2.77 -1.15 16.15
C THR A 343 4.22 -0.68 16.16
N GLY A 344 4.48 0.62 16.35
CA GLY A 344 5.82 1.20 16.33
C GLY A 344 6.60 0.98 17.62
N LEU A 345 5.94 1.05 18.78
CA LEU A 345 6.58 1.01 20.10
C LEU A 345 6.20 -0.22 20.94
N LEU A 346 4.90 -0.54 21.07
CA LEU A 346 4.43 -1.54 22.03
C LEU A 346 4.52 -2.98 21.51
N LEU A 347 4.10 -3.23 20.27
CA LEU A 347 4.10 -4.55 19.66
C LEU A 347 5.52 -5.19 19.56
N PRO A 348 6.59 -4.44 19.25
CA PRO A 348 7.95 -4.97 19.30
C PRO A 348 8.32 -5.55 20.66
N LEU A 349 7.78 -5.03 21.77
CA LEU A 349 8.07 -5.55 23.10
C LEU A 349 7.52 -6.97 23.26
N PHE A 350 6.32 -7.25 22.75
CA PHE A 350 5.73 -8.60 22.81
C PHE A 350 6.56 -9.64 22.05
N PHE A 351 6.97 -9.33 20.82
CA PHE A 351 7.81 -10.23 20.04
C PHE A 351 9.22 -10.34 20.62
N ALA A 352 9.77 -9.26 21.16
CA ALA A 352 11.07 -9.28 21.82
C ALA A 352 11.05 -10.17 23.08
N ILE A 353 9.99 -10.14 23.89
CA ILE A 353 9.83 -11.04 25.04
C ILE A 353 9.75 -12.49 24.59
N SER A 354 8.98 -12.76 23.53
CA SER A 354 8.87 -14.11 22.95
C SER A 354 10.25 -14.64 22.53
N GLY A 355 11.07 -13.79 21.90
CA GLY A 355 12.47 -14.12 21.54
C GLY A 355 13.41 -14.19 22.75
N LEU A 356 13.24 -13.34 23.76
CA LEU A 356 14.04 -13.36 25.01
C LEU A 356 13.80 -14.65 25.80
N ARG A 357 12.58 -15.18 25.71
CA ARG A 357 12.16 -16.47 26.24
C ARG A 357 12.80 -17.63 25.45
N THR A 358 13.15 -17.46 24.18
CA THR A 358 13.82 -18.48 23.36
C THR A 358 15.26 -18.68 23.83
N ASN A 359 15.57 -19.86 24.38
CA ASN A 359 16.93 -20.20 24.81
C ASN A 359 17.49 -21.38 24.00
N VAL A 360 18.24 -21.08 22.95
CA VAL A 360 18.85 -22.07 22.05
C VAL A 360 19.93 -22.89 22.77
N THR A 361 20.58 -22.34 23.80
CA THR A 361 21.64 -23.05 24.55
C THR A 361 21.12 -24.23 25.39
N ARG A 362 19.81 -24.26 25.67
CA ARG A 362 19.16 -25.37 26.38
C ARG A 362 18.76 -26.52 25.46
N VAL A 363 18.79 -26.32 24.14
CA VAL A 363 18.45 -27.34 23.15
C VAL A 363 19.59 -28.35 23.09
N ARG A 364 19.37 -29.55 23.63
CA ARG A 364 20.40 -30.59 23.77
C ARG A 364 20.00 -31.91 23.15
N ASP A 365 18.71 -32.18 22.98
CA ASP A 365 18.26 -33.44 22.42
C ASP A 365 18.04 -33.33 20.90
N PRO A 366 18.98 -33.79 20.07
CA PRO A 366 18.84 -33.71 18.61
C PRO A 366 17.66 -34.53 18.09
N VAL A 367 17.20 -35.53 18.83
CA VAL A 367 16.04 -36.35 18.46
C VAL A 367 14.76 -35.52 18.55
N THR A 368 14.54 -34.84 19.69
CA THR A 368 13.40 -33.93 19.88
C THR A 368 13.40 -32.78 18.87
N VAL A 369 14.57 -32.19 18.59
CA VAL A 369 14.70 -31.14 17.57
C VAL A 369 14.33 -31.66 16.19
N GLY A 370 14.95 -32.78 15.76
CA GLY A 370 14.70 -33.38 14.45
C GLY A 370 13.25 -33.78 14.27
N LEU A 371 12.62 -34.29 15.33
CA LEU A 371 11.21 -34.62 15.34
C LEU A 371 10.31 -33.39 15.20
N LEU A 372 10.52 -32.34 15.98
CA LEU A 372 9.71 -31.12 15.91
C LEU A 372 9.83 -30.47 14.52
N VAL A 373 11.04 -30.41 13.95
CA VAL A 373 11.26 -29.94 12.58
C VAL A 373 10.50 -30.81 11.58
N LEU A 374 10.54 -32.14 11.73
CA LEU A 374 9.79 -33.07 10.87
C LEU A 374 8.28 -32.83 10.96
N VAL A 375 7.73 -32.67 12.16
CA VAL A 375 6.30 -32.43 12.37
C VAL A 375 5.88 -31.10 11.73
N PHE A 376 6.64 -30.04 11.92
CA PHE A 376 6.33 -28.72 11.34
C PHE A 376 6.42 -28.73 9.81
N THR A 377 7.43 -29.39 9.25
CA THR A 377 7.59 -29.52 7.80
C THR A 377 6.47 -30.36 7.18
N MET A 378 6.09 -31.48 7.82
CA MET A 378 4.95 -32.30 7.39
C MET A 378 3.62 -31.53 7.47
N ALA A 379 3.37 -30.81 8.56
CA ALA A 379 2.17 -29.98 8.70
C ALA A 379 2.11 -28.87 7.65
N SER A 380 3.24 -28.19 7.42
CA SER A 380 3.34 -27.14 6.40
C SER A 380 3.14 -27.72 4.99
N PHE A 381 3.74 -28.87 4.70
CA PHE A 381 3.58 -29.56 3.42
C PHE A 381 2.11 -29.95 3.18
N ALA A 382 1.43 -30.50 4.17
CA ALA A 382 0.02 -30.86 4.05
C ALA A 382 -0.88 -29.64 3.87
N LYS A 383 -0.59 -28.52 4.55
CA LYS A 383 -1.30 -27.26 4.37
C LYS A 383 -1.12 -26.70 2.96
N ILE A 384 0.11 -26.68 2.45
CA ILE A 384 0.43 -26.21 1.10
C ILE A 384 -0.19 -27.15 0.03
N MET A 385 -0.08 -28.47 0.17
CA MET A 385 -0.67 -29.40 -0.79
C MET A 385 -2.20 -29.38 -0.77
N GLY A 386 -2.82 -29.32 0.42
CA GLY A 386 -4.26 -29.25 0.55
C GLY A 386 -4.85 -27.99 -0.10
N THR A 387 -4.20 -26.85 0.10
CA THR A 387 -4.60 -25.58 -0.53
C THR A 387 -4.39 -25.59 -2.04
N ILE A 388 -3.29 -26.16 -2.55
CA ILE A 388 -3.05 -26.34 -3.99
C ILE A 388 -4.15 -27.23 -4.63
N LEU A 389 -4.48 -28.36 -4.00
CA LEU A 389 -5.47 -29.29 -4.54
C LEU A 389 -6.84 -28.63 -4.69
N ILE A 390 -7.23 -27.83 -3.69
CA ILE A 390 -8.48 -27.07 -3.70
C ILE A 390 -8.43 -25.90 -4.69
N ALA A 391 -7.29 -25.23 -4.82
CA ALA A 391 -7.14 -24.15 -5.80
C ALA A 391 -7.33 -24.68 -7.23
N ILE A 392 -6.76 -25.86 -7.55
CA ILE A 392 -6.90 -26.51 -8.86
C ILE A 392 -8.35 -26.95 -9.11
N SER A 393 -9.04 -27.49 -8.10
CA SER A 393 -10.45 -27.90 -8.25
C SER A 393 -11.39 -26.73 -8.52
N TYR A 394 -11.01 -25.51 -8.11
CA TYR A 394 -11.70 -24.26 -8.44
C TYR A 394 -11.13 -23.53 -9.67
N THR A 395 -10.47 -24.27 -10.56
CA THR A 395 -9.94 -23.81 -11.85
C THR A 395 -8.92 -22.67 -11.77
N MET A 396 -8.19 -22.54 -10.66
CA MET A 396 -7.04 -21.62 -10.57
C MET A 396 -5.80 -22.25 -11.24
N THR A 397 -4.88 -21.43 -11.72
CA THR A 397 -3.64 -21.96 -12.32
C THR A 397 -2.77 -22.62 -11.25
N PHE A 398 -1.97 -23.64 -11.62
CA PHE A 398 -1.08 -24.33 -10.68
C PHE A 398 -0.13 -23.37 -9.97
N ARG A 399 0.35 -22.32 -10.66
CA ARG A 399 1.23 -21.29 -10.08
C ARG A 399 0.53 -20.47 -9.01
N ASP A 400 -0.71 -20.06 -9.28
CA ASP A 400 -1.54 -19.35 -8.30
C ASP A 400 -1.85 -20.24 -7.09
N GLY A 401 -2.12 -21.52 -7.33
CA GLY A 401 -2.30 -22.51 -6.26
C GLY A 401 -1.07 -22.66 -5.37
N VAL A 402 0.14 -22.75 -5.96
CA VAL A 402 1.40 -22.82 -5.19
C VAL A 402 1.62 -21.54 -4.40
N ALA A 403 1.44 -20.37 -5.03
CA ALA A 403 1.55 -19.09 -4.34
C ALA A 403 0.55 -18.99 -3.17
N LEU A 404 -0.70 -19.38 -3.39
CA LEU A 404 -1.74 -19.43 -2.35
C LEU A 404 -1.34 -20.33 -1.18
N GLY A 405 -0.81 -21.52 -1.47
CA GLY A 405 -0.44 -22.46 -0.42
C GLY A 405 0.67 -21.94 0.48
N PHE A 406 1.70 -21.30 -0.09
CA PHE A 406 2.74 -20.65 0.71
C PHE A 406 2.21 -19.44 1.49
N LEU A 407 1.32 -18.63 0.90
CA LEU A 407 0.65 -17.53 1.60
C LEU A 407 -0.20 -18.04 2.78
N MET A 408 -0.86 -19.19 2.65
CA MET A 408 -1.62 -19.80 3.74
C MET A 408 -0.74 -20.40 4.85
N ASN A 409 0.53 -20.64 4.58
CA ASN A 409 1.50 -21.09 5.59
C ASN A 409 2.18 -19.93 6.35
N THR A 410 1.66 -18.70 6.22
CA THR A 410 2.16 -17.54 6.96
C THR A 410 1.86 -17.67 8.44
N ARG A 411 2.94 -17.70 9.21
CA ARG A 411 2.95 -17.75 10.66
C ARG A 411 3.14 -16.36 11.22
N GLY A 412 2.71 -16.13 12.45
CA GLY A 412 2.68 -14.76 12.96
C GLY A 412 2.21 -14.63 14.39
N LEU A 413 1.53 -13.50 14.67
CA LEU A 413 1.23 -13.07 16.03
C LEU A 413 0.40 -14.09 16.82
N VAL A 414 -0.73 -14.54 16.26
CA VAL A 414 -1.67 -15.45 16.96
C VAL A 414 -0.95 -16.74 17.36
N GLU A 415 -0.10 -17.27 16.49
CA GLU A 415 0.71 -18.43 16.81
C GLU A 415 1.71 -18.16 17.94
N MET A 416 2.39 -17.01 17.94
CA MET A 416 3.30 -16.65 19.05
C MET A 416 2.56 -16.52 20.38
N ILE A 417 1.32 -16.02 20.38
CA ILE A 417 0.43 -16.05 21.56
C ILE A 417 0.21 -17.48 22.00
N VAL A 418 -0.19 -18.37 21.08
CA VAL A 418 -0.37 -19.80 21.37
C VAL A 418 0.92 -20.35 21.99
N LEU A 419 2.06 -20.26 21.32
CA LEU A 419 3.32 -20.81 21.85
C LEU A 419 3.68 -20.26 23.25
N ASN A 420 3.48 -18.96 23.51
CA ASN A 420 3.73 -18.37 24.84
C ASN A 420 2.78 -18.94 25.90
N ILE A 421 1.46 -18.98 25.64
CA ILE A 421 0.47 -19.53 26.57
C ILE A 421 0.78 -21.02 26.86
N GLY A 422 1.18 -21.78 25.86
CA GLY A 422 1.49 -23.20 26.02
C GLY A 422 2.69 -23.44 26.92
N ARG A 423 3.69 -22.57 26.81
CA ARG A 423 4.82 -22.57 27.74
C ARG A 423 4.41 -22.15 29.15
N ASP A 424 3.64 -21.08 29.28
CA ASP A 424 3.23 -20.54 30.58
C ASP A 424 2.30 -21.50 31.36
N LYS A 425 1.54 -22.33 30.64
CA LYS A 425 0.74 -23.43 31.19
C LYS A 425 1.54 -24.73 31.37
N GLU A 426 2.86 -24.70 31.17
CA GLU A 426 3.76 -25.86 31.24
C GLU A 426 3.34 -27.03 30.33
N VAL A 427 2.59 -26.75 29.26
CA VAL A 427 2.23 -27.72 28.22
C VAL A 427 3.43 -27.96 27.29
N LEU A 428 4.25 -26.93 27.11
CA LEU A 428 5.45 -26.93 26.28
C LEU A 428 6.70 -26.71 27.13
N ASP A 429 7.64 -27.64 27.08
CA ASP A 429 8.95 -27.49 27.71
C ASP A 429 9.76 -26.37 27.02
N ASP A 430 10.66 -25.72 27.77
CA ASP A 430 11.53 -24.63 27.28
C ASP A 430 12.26 -24.96 25.96
N GLU A 431 12.71 -26.21 25.82
CA GLU A 431 13.41 -26.70 24.62
C GLU A 431 12.46 -26.77 23.42
N SER A 432 11.27 -27.34 23.60
CA SER A 432 10.26 -27.45 22.55
C SER A 432 9.74 -26.07 22.13
N PHE A 433 9.51 -25.16 23.09
CA PHE A 433 9.17 -23.77 22.81
C PHE A 433 10.23 -23.09 21.93
N ALA A 434 11.52 -23.22 22.29
CA ALA A 434 12.59 -22.58 21.53
C ALA A 434 12.69 -23.10 20.09
N VAL A 435 12.59 -24.42 19.89
CA VAL A 435 12.61 -25.03 18.56
C VAL A 435 11.41 -24.58 17.73
N MET A 436 10.21 -24.58 18.31
CA MET A 436 9.00 -24.18 17.59
C MET A 436 9.03 -22.71 17.16
N VAL A 437 9.51 -21.80 18.01
CA VAL A 437 9.67 -20.38 17.64
C VAL A 437 10.64 -20.24 16.47
N LEU A 438 11.81 -20.90 16.51
CA LEU A 438 12.80 -20.84 15.44
C LEU A 438 12.28 -21.39 14.11
N VAL A 439 11.62 -22.56 14.13
CA VAL A 439 11.05 -23.16 12.93
C VAL A 439 9.94 -22.27 12.36
N SER A 440 9.11 -21.67 13.21
CA SER A 440 8.03 -20.77 12.77
C SER A 440 8.56 -19.52 12.07
N VAL A 441 9.62 -18.92 12.63
CA VAL A 441 10.32 -17.79 12.01
C VAL A 441 10.92 -18.20 10.66
N ALA A 442 11.60 -19.35 10.60
CA ALA A 442 12.21 -19.85 9.35
C ALA A 442 11.16 -20.12 8.26
N MET A 443 10.03 -20.76 8.61
CA MET A 443 8.95 -21.05 7.66
C MET A 443 8.29 -19.77 7.14
N THR A 444 8.08 -18.77 7.99
CA THR A 444 7.55 -17.46 7.57
C THR A 444 8.54 -16.74 6.65
N ALA A 445 9.83 -16.77 6.99
CA ALA A 445 10.87 -16.14 6.19
C ALA A 445 10.99 -16.73 4.77
N LEU A 446 10.61 -18.00 4.61
CA LEU A 446 10.58 -18.69 3.32
C LEU A 446 9.39 -18.27 2.43
N VAL A 447 8.29 -17.77 2.99
CA VAL A 447 7.08 -17.44 2.22
C VAL A 447 7.36 -16.37 1.16
N THR A 448 7.89 -15.20 1.56
CA THR A 448 8.13 -14.08 0.63
C THR A 448 9.05 -14.45 -0.55
N PRO A 449 10.24 -15.05 -0.37
CA PRO A 449 11.10 -15.41 -1.50
C PRO A 449 10.46 -16.47 -2.40
N VAL A 450 9.73 -17.44 -1.85
CA VAL A 450 9.06 -18.46 -2.68
C VAL A 450 7.91 -17.84 -3.48
N VAL A 451 7.06 -17.04 -2.84
CA VAL A 451 5.93 -16.40 -3.54
C VAL A 451 6.44 -15.46 -4.63
N THR A 452 7.47 -14.64 -4.37
CA THR A 452 8.04 -13.72 -5.38
C THR A 452 8.77 -14.42 -6.53
N THR A 453 9.27 -15.65 -6.33
CA THR A 453 9.90 -16.44 -7.40
C THR A 453 8.88 -17.22 -8.23
N VAL A 454 7.86 -17.80 -7.59
CA VAL A 454 6.78 -18.56 -8.25
C VAL A 454 5.80 -17.62 -8.95
N TYR A 455 5.33 -16.61 -8.20
CA TYR A 455 4.54 -15.52 -8.73
C TYR A 455 5.51 -14.50 -9.33
N ARG A 456 5.97 -14.79 -10.55
CA ARG A 456 6.54 -13.73 -11.37
C ARG A 456 5.39 -12.79 -11.70
N PRO A 457 5.36 -11.52 -11.22
CA PRO A 457 4.54 -10.52 -11.87
C PRO A 457 4.89 -10.63 -13.33
N ALA A 458 3.88 -10.81 -14.19
CA ALA A 458 4.05 -11.11 -15.60
C ALA A 458 5.30 -10.37 -16.05
N ARG A 459 6.38 -11.11 -16.33
CA ARG A 459 7.54 -10.49 -16.96
C ARG A 459 6.92 -9.68 -18.08
N ARG A 460 7.39 -8.45 -18.30
CA ARG A 460 7.21 -7.65 -19.51
C ARG A 460 7.62 -8.52 -20.71
N LEU A 461 6.79 -9.52 -21.01
CA LEU A 461 7.14 -10.70 -21.78
C LEU A 461 6.72 -10.31 -23.17
N VAL A 462 7.70 -9.72 -23.85
CA VAL A 462 7.63 -9.32 -25.24
C VAL A 462 6.63 -8.18 -25.41
N GLY A 463 7.15 -6.95 -25.40
CA GLY A 463 6.40 -5.78 -25.81
C GLY A 463 5.60 -6.09 -27.06
N TYR A 464 4.28 -6.20 -26.89
CA TYR A 464 3.36 -6.27 -28.00
C TYR A 464 3.62 -4.98 -28.77
N LYS A 465 4.24 -5.12 -29.94
CA LYS A 465 4.79 -4.01 -30.72
C LYS A 465 3.70 -2.97 -30.93
N ARG A 466 3.94 -1.78 -30.35
CA ARG A 466 3.42 -0.45 -30.77
C ARG A 466 2.05 -0.08 -30.16
N ARG A 467 2.08 0.84 -29.18
CA ARG A 467 0.91 1.45 -28.53
C ARG A 467 0.94 2.98 -28.62
N ASN A 468 1.08 3.49 -29.85
CA ASN A 468 0.86 4.90 -30.14
C ASN A 468 -0.28 5.04 -31.17
N LEU A 469 -1.16 6.01 -30.95
CA LEU A 469 -2.30 6.40 -31.79
C LEU A 469 -1.87 6.61 -33.23
N GLN A 470 -0.72 7.28 -33.47
CA GLN A 470 -0.23 7.56 -34.82
C GLN A 470 -0.11 6.30 -35.70
N ARG A 471 0.25 5.15 -35.12
CA ARG A 471 0.45 3.88 -35.84
C ARG A 471 -0.77 2.96 -35.76
N SER A 472 -1.80 3.33 -35.02
CA SER A 472 -3.08 2.64 -35.02
C SER A 472 -3.80 2.89 -36.34
N LYS A 473 -4.60 1.92 -36.81
CA LYS A 473 -5.50 2.18 -37.94
C LYS A 473 -6.61 3.13 -37.46
N HIS A 474 -7.04 4.06 -38.30
CA HIS A 474 -8.12 5.02 -37.95
C HIS A 474 -9.43 4.30 -37.59
N ASP A 475 -9.77 3.22 -38.31
CA ASP A 475 -10.96 2.38 -38.05
C ASP A 475 -10.76 1.33 -36.93
N ALA A 476 -9.60 1.27 -36.27
CA ALA A 476 -9.41 0.30 -35.20
C ALA A 476 -10.17 0.71 -33.92
N GLU A 477 -10.49 -0.30 -33.11
CA GLU A 477 -10.99 -0.12 -31.75
C GLU A 477 -9.97 0.73 -30.95
N LEU A 478 -10.43 1.86 -30.42
CA LEU A 478 -9.61 2.72 -29.56
C LEU A 478 -9.84 2.34 -28.10
N ARG A 479 -8.80 1.80 -27.45
CA ARG A 479 -8.83 1.47 -26.02
C ARG A 479 -8.28 2.60 -25.17
N MET A 480 -9.13 3.22 -24.37
CA MET A 480 -8.80 4.34 -23.49
C MET A 480 -8.86 3.92 -22.02
N LEU A 481 -7.98 4.48 -21.19
CA LEU A 481 -8.05 4.38 -19.73
C LEU A 481 -8.19 5.78 -19.17
N ALA A 482 -9.36 6.10 -18.64
CA ALA A 482 -9.61 7.40 -18.02
C ALA A 482 -9.44 7.31 -16.51
N CYS A 483 -8.51 8.09 -15.98
CA CYS A 483 -8.31 8.22 -14.54
C CYS A 483 -9.28 9.25 -13.97
N VAL A 484 -10.03 8.88 -12.93
CA VAL A 484 -11.01 9.75 -12.28
C VAL A 484 -10.66 9.85 -10.80
N HIS A 485 -10.42 11.07 -10.31
CA HIS A 485 -10.19 11.32 -8.89
C HIS A 485 -11.44 11.85 -8.18
N THR A 486 -12.29 12.58 -8.90
CA THR A 486 -13.53 13.16 -8.37
C THR A 486 -14.66 13.06 -9.39
N THR A 487 -15.90 13.12 -8.92
CA THR A 487 -17.10 13.19 -9.78
C THR A 487 -17.06 14.36 -10.76
N ARG A 488 -16.33 15.44 -10.45
CA ARG A 488 -16.16 16.60 -11.33
C ARG A 488 -15.36 16.31 -12.60
N ASN A 489 -14.50 15.29 -12.62
CA ASN A 489 -13.73 14.94 -13.82
C ASN A 489 -14.58 14.18 -14.86
N VAL A 490 -15.69 13.58 -14.43
CA VAL A 490 -16.51 12.71 -15.29
C VAL A 490 -17.09 13.45 -16.50
N PRO A 491 -17.74 14.62 -16.35
CA PRO A 491 -18.38 15.29 -17.49
C PRO A 491 -17.38 15.70 -18.58
N SER A 492 -16.19 16.18 -18.21
CA SER A 492 -15.16 16.57 -19.18
C SER A 492 -14.61 15.38 -19.97
N ILE A 493 -14.48 14.22 -19.32
CA ILE A 493 -14.06 12.98 -19.97
C ILE A 493 -15.16 12.49 -20.93
N ILE A 494 -16.43 12.53 -20.51
CA ILE A 494 -17.56 12.15 -21.38
C ILE A 494 -17.61 13.05 -22.62
N SER A 495 -17.50 14.38 -22.46
CA SER A 495 -17.47 15.30 -23.59
C SER A 495 -16.28 15.07 -24.51
N LEU A 496 -15.11 14.68 -23.97
CA LEU A 496 -13.97 14.27 -24.80
C LEU A 496 -14.27 13.00 -25.61
N LEU A 497 -14.99 12.02 -25.04
CA LEU A 497 -15.41 10.82 -25.75
C LEU A 497 -16.42 11.12 -26.85
N GLU A 498 -17.37 12.02 -26.61
CA GLU A 498 -18.33 12.49 -27.61
C GLU A 498 -17.62 13.12 -28.81
N LEU A 499 -16.69 14.04 -28.55
CA LEU A 499 -15.86 14.67 -29.59
C LEU A 499 -14.99 13.66 -30.35
N SER A 500 -14.69 12.49 -29.77
CA SER A 500 -13.87 11.43 -30.40
C SER A 500 -14.62 10.55 -31.42
N ASN A 501 -15.89 10.87 -31.71
CA ASN A 501 -16.76 10.20 -32.67
C ASN A 501 -16.81 8.67 -32.54
N PRO A 502 -17.34 8.12 -31.44
CA PRO A 502 -17.51 6.68 -31.32
C PRO A 502 -18.54 6.17 -32.33
N THR A 503 -18.13 5.27 -33.22
CA THR A 503 -19.05 4.63 -34.19
C THR A 503 -18.90 3.11 -34.17
N LYS A 504 -19.82 2.39 -34.80
CA LYS A 504 -19.69 0.92 -34.96
C LYS A 504 -18.48 0.51 -35.82
N ARG A 505 -17.98 1.41 -36.67
CA ARG A 505 -16.79 1.16 -37.51
C ARG A 505 -15.50 1.46 -36.77
N SER A 506 -15.53 2.49 -35.92
CA SER A 506 -14.42 2.94 -35.08
C SER A 506 -14.88 2.94 -33.60
N PRO A 507 -15.06 1.77 -32.96
CA PRO A 507 -15.57 1.72 -31.59
C PRO A 507 -14.55 2.27 -30.58
N ILE A 508 -15.05 2.81 -29.47
CA ILE A 508 -14.22 3.22 -28.32
C ILE A 508 -14.52 2.28 -27.15
N PHE A 509 -13.48 1.62 -26.64
CA PHE A 509 -13.57 0.90 -25.38
C PHE A 509 -12.88 1.70 -24.30
N ILE A 510 -13.59 2.07 -23.24
CA ILE A 510 -13.04 2.87 -22.15
C ILE A 510 -13.07 2.13 -20.81
N TYR A 511 -11.91 2.11 -20.16
CA TYR A 511 -11.77 1.72 -18.78
C TYR A 511 -11.90 2.98 -17.91
N ALA A 512 -13.02 3.14 -17.23
CA ALA A 512 -13.24 4.25 -16.30
C ALA A 512 -12.68 3.87 -14.92
N LEU A 513 -11.46 4.33 -14.63
CA LEU A 513 -10.72 3.97 -13.42
C LEU A 513 -10.89 5.04 -12.34
N HIS A 514 -11.70 4.74 -11.32
CA HIS A 514 -11.78 5.56 -10.12
C HIS A 514 -10.58 5.28 -9.22
N LEU A 515 -9.74 6.30 -9.03
CA LEU A 515 -8.52 6.24 -8.23
C LEU A 515 -8.78 6.78 -6.83
N VAL A 516 -8.69 5.89 -5.84
CA VAL A 516 -8.92 6.22 -4.42
C VAL A 516 -7.62 6.06 -3.65
N GLU A 517 -7.24 7.08 -2.88
CA GLU A 517 -6.07 6.98 -2.00
C GLU A 517 -6.33 5.95 -0.89
N LEU A 518 -5.35 5.07 -0.66
CA LEU A 518 -5.37 4.18 0.49
C LEU A 518 -5.06 4.96 1.79
N THR A 519 -6.09 5.48 2.44
CA THR A 519 -6.00 6.03 3.81
C THR A 519 -6.28 4.92 4.83
N GLY A 520 -5.25 4.11 5.12
CA GLY A 520 -5.31 3.02 6.09
C GLY A 520 -6.21 1.82 5.72
N ARG A 521 -6.10 0.76 6.53
CA ARG A 521 -6.73 -0.58 6.47
C ARG A 521 -6.44 -1.45 5.24
N ALA A 522 -5.93 -2.66 5.52
CA ALA A 522 -5.81 -3.73 4.52
C ALA A 522 -7.17 -4.29 4.04
N SER A 523 -8.23 -4.13 4.84
CA SER A 523 -9.58 -4.65 4.59
C SER A 523 -10.46 -3.76 3.71
N ASN A 524 -10.22 -2.44 3.70
CA ASN A 524 -10.90 -1.51 2.78
C ASN A 524 -10.59 -1.85 1.31
N MET A 525 -9.39 -2.41 1.05
CA MET A 525 -8.99 -2.90 -0.27
C MET A 525 -9.84 -4.09 -0.77
N LEU A 526 -10.32 -4.96 0.12
CA LEU A 526 -11.21 -6.08 -0.23
C LEU A 526 -12.66 -5.61 -0.50
N ALA A 527 -13.13 -4.60 0.23
CA ALA A 527 -14.49 -4.08 0.12
C ALA A 527 -14.69 -3.23 -1.15
N ALA A 528 -13.69 -2.42 -1.54
CA ALA A 528 -13.74 -1.60 -2.75
C ALA A 528 -13.88 -2.46 -4.03
N HIS A 529 -13.20 -3.60 -4.07
CA HIS A 529 -13.13 -4.45 -5.26
C HIS A 529 -14.27 -5.47 -5.42
N HIS A 530 -15.00 -5.80 -4.34
CA HIS A 530 -16.19 -6.65 -4.46
C HIS A 530 -17.45 -5.88 -4.85
N SER A 531 -17.46 -4.56 -4.62
CA SER A 531 -18.55 -3.68 -5.05
C SER A 531 -18.62 -3.54 -6.57
N ALA A 532 -17.52 -3.79 -7.29
CA ALA A 532 -17.47 -3.81 -8.75
C ALA A 532 -18.00 -5.13 -9.37
N SER A 533 -18.19 -6.20 -8.58
CA SER A 533 -18.56 -7.53 -9.10
C SER A 533 -19.98 -7.97 -8.73
N ASN A 534 -20.70 -7.27 -7.85
CA ASN A 534 -22.10 -7.56 -7.57
C ASN A 534 -22.82 -6.33 -6.97
N GLN A 535 -24.04 -6.08 -7.47
CA GLN A 535 -25.00 -5.01 -7.14
C GLN A 535 -25.32 -4.83 -5.63
N SER A 536 -24.38 -4.33 -4.83
CA SER A 536 -24.67 -3.96 -3.44
C SER A 536 -24.01 -2.63 -3.07
N ARG A 537 -24.71 -1.56 -3.46
CA ARG A 537 -24.62 -0.18 -2.97
C ARG A 537 -24.54 -0.14 -1.44
N ASN A 538 -23.52 0.50 -0.86
CA ASN A 538 -23.62 1.11 0.47
C ASN A 538 -22.46 2.05 0.85
N ALA A 539 -22.87 3.29 1.18
CA ALA A 539 -22.29 4.35 2.03
C ALA A 539 -20.87 4.87 1.78
N GLY A 540 -19.86 4.03 1.54
CA GLY A 540 -18.55 4.49 1.01
C GLY A 540 -18.56 4.58 -0.52
N SER A 541 -19.60 4.01 -1.15
CA SER A 541 -19.75 3.84 -2.59
C SER A 541 -20.46 5.00 -3.29
N ALA A 542 -21.00 6.01 -2.59
CA ALA A 542 -21.84 7.01 -3.24
C ALA A 542 -21.10 7.73 -4.40
N SER A 543 -19.88 8.21 -4.17
CA SER A 543 -19.08 8.87 -5.21
C SER A 543 -18.71 7.92 -6.36
N SER A 544 -18.25 6.71 -6.05
CA SER A 544 -17.93 5.69 -7.08
C SER A 544 -19.15 5.29 -7.90
N ASP A 545 -20.30 5.08 -7.24
CA ASP A 545 -21.56 4.73 -7.86
C ASP A 545 -22.04 5.88 -8.76
N HIS A 546 -21.90 7.14 -8.35
CA HIS A 546 -22.21 8.29 -9.20
C HIS A 546 -21.31 8.34 -10.44
N ILE A 547 -20.01 8.07 -10.30
CA ILE A 547 -19.08 8.00 -11.43
C ILE A 547 -19.50 6.88 -12.39
N PHE A 548 -19.74 5.67 -11.87
CA PHE A 548 -20.07 4.51 -12.69
C PHE A 548 -21.42 4.64 -13.37
N ASN A 549 -22.45 5.08 -12.65
CA ASN A 549 -23.77 5.34 -13.24
C ASN A 549 -23.68 6.39 -14.36
N ALA A 550 -22.84 7.43 -14.22
CA ALA A 550 -22.70 8.45 -15.25
C ALA A 550 -22.09 7.89 -16.54
N PHE A 551 -21.06 7.04 -16.43
CA PHE A 551 -20.49 6.36 -17.59
C PHE A 551 -21.45 5.31 -18.17
N GLU A 552 -22.08 4.46 -17.35
CA GLU A 552 -23.06 3.47 -17.83
C GLU A 552 -24.24 4.14 -18.57
N ASN A 553 -24.76 5.26 -18.05
CA ASN A 553 -25.78 6.04 -18.75
C ASN A 553 -25.30 6.56 -20.11
N TYR A 554 -24.02 6.95 -20.21
CA TYR A 554 -23.42 7.37 -21.47
C TYR A 554 -23.34 6.22 -22.49
N GLU A 555 -22.93 5.02 -22.05
CA GLU A 555 -22.92 3.80 -22.88
C GLU A 555 -24.31 3.45 -23.43
N GLU A 556 -25.36 3.57 -22.61
CA GLU A 556 -26.74 3.35 -23.04
C GLU A 556 -27.22 4.39 -24.05
N SER A 557 -26.74 5.63 -23.92
CA SER A 557 -27.16 6.75 -24.77
C SER A 557 -26.46 6.79 -26.14
N VAL A 558 -25.22 6.27 -26.25
CA VAL A 558 -24.38 6.38 -27.45
C VAL A 558 -23.98 5.01 -27.98
N GLY A 559 -24.35 4.72 -29.24
CA GLY A 559 -23.95 3.49 -29.91
C GLY A 559 -22.51 3.54 -30.43
N GLY A 560 -21.66 2.60 -30.01
CA GLY A 560 -20.24 2.51 -30.44
C GLY A 560 -19.22 2.73 -29.33
N VAL A 561 -19.68 2.94 -28.10
CA VAL A 561 -18.86 2.94 -26.88
C VAL A 561 -19.10 1.66 -26.09
N SER A 562 -18.07 1.12 -25.46
CA SER A 562 -18.19 0.08 -24.44
C SER A 562 -17.41 0.49 -23.20
N ILE A 563 -18.01 0.34 -22.02
CA ILE A 563 -17.41 0.84 -20.78
C ILE A 563 -17.16 -0.27 -19.79
N GLN A 564 -15.99 -0.20 -19.15
CA GLN A 564 -15.69 -1.00 -17.98
C GLN A 564 -15.26 -0.09 -16.82
N ALA A 565 -16.14 0.04 -15.84
CA ALA A 565 -15.87 0.74 -14.59
C ALA A 565 -14.98 -0.10 -13.66
N LEU A 566 -13.89 0.50 -13.17
CA LEU A 566 -12.93 -0.13 -12.26
C LEU A 566 -12.60 0.82 -11.12
N THR A 567 -12.30 0.28 -9.94
CA THR A 567 -11.72 1.07 -8.82
C THR A 567 -10.32 0.54 -8.54
N ALA A 568 -9.35 1.43 -8.39
CA ALA A 568 -8.03 1.08 -7.86
C ALA A 568 -7.77 1.86 -6.57
N VAL A 569 -7.33 1.15 -5.53
CA VAL A 569 -7.07 1.70 -4.19
C VAL A 569 -5.60 1.48 -3.86
N SER A 570 -4.84 2.57 -3.81
CA SER A 570 -3.38 2.54 -3.60
C SER A 570 -2.88 3.85 -2.99
N PRO A 571 -1.73 3.85 -2.29
CA PRO A 571 -1.04 5.09 -1.91
C PRO A 571 -0.62 5.89 -3.16
N TYR A 572 -0.69 7.23 -3.13
CA TYR A 572 -0.32 8.09 -4.27
C TYR A 572 1.09 7.81 -4.83
N GLN A 573 2.03 7.42 -3.96
CA GLN A 573 3.41 7.13 -4.32
C GLN A 573 3.54 5.96 -5.30
N THR A 574 2.65 4.96 -5.23
CA THR A 574 2.71 3.75 -6.06
C THR A 574 1.52 3.63 -7.03
N MET A 575 0.52 4.50 -6.91
CA MET A 575 -0.70 4.47 -7.72
C MET A 575 -0.43 4.51 -9.23
N HIS A 576 0.65 5.18 -9.66
CA HIS A 576 1.04 5.23 -11.07
C HIS A 576 1.45 3.86 -11.63
N GLU A 577 2.00 2.97 -10.79
CA GLU A 577 2.36 1.62 -11.19
C GLU A 577 1.11 0.78 -11.46
N ASP A 578 0.05 0.93 -10.66
CA ASP A 578 -1.21 0.21 -10.84
C ASP A 578 -1.90 0.61 -12.14
N VAL A 579 -1.94 1.91 -12.44
CA VAL A 579 -2.46 2.44 -13.71
C VAL A 579 -1.65 1.91 -14.88
N SER A 580 -0.32 1.88 -14.75
CA SER A 580 0.58 1.38 -15.80
C SER A 580 0.41 -0.12 -16.03
N VAL A 581 0.30 -0.92 -14.97
CA VAL A 581 0.05 -2.37 -15.03
C VAL A 581 -1.32 -2.65 -15.62
N LEU A 582 -2.36 -1.90 -15.21
CA LEU A 582 -3.70 -2.05 -15.75
C LEU A 582 -3.74 -1.67 -17.24
N ALA A 583 -3.09 -0.57 -17.61
CA ALA A 583 -2.95 -0.17 -19.00
C ALA A 583 -2.26 -1.28 -19.82
N GLU A 584 -1.20 -1.89 -19.28
CA GLU A 584 -0.49 -3.01 -19.90
C GLU A 584 -1.41 -4.25 -20.05
N ASP A 585 -2.08 -4.69 -18.99
CA ASP A 585 -2.99 -5.86 -18.99
C ASP A 585 -4.17 -5.69 -19.96
N LYS A 586 -4.74 -4.49 -20.03
CA LYS A 586 -5.93 -4.19 -20.84
C LYS A 586 -5.63 -3.75 -22.27
N HIS A 587 -4.36 -3.70 -22.65
CA HIS A 587 -3.95 -3.25 -23.99
C HIS A 587 -4.45 -1.84 -24.34
N VAL A 588 -4.38 -0.93 -23.38
CA VAL A 588 -4.77 0.48 -23.56
C VAL A 588 -3.81 1.19 -24.51
N SER A 589 -4.37 2.00 -25.41
CA SER A 589 -3.64 2.82 -26.39
C SER A 589 -3.48 4.28 -25.95
N LEU A 590 -4.40 4.80 -25.13
CA LEU A 590 -4.37 6.16 -24.61
C LEU A 590 -4.82 6.20 -23.14
N ILE A 591 -3.97 6.74 -22.27
CA ILE A 591 -4.35 7.06 -20.88
C ILE A 591 -4.77 8.52 -20.82
N VAL A 592 -5.95 8.81 -20.29
CA VAL A 592 -6.44 10.19 -20.05
C VAL A 592 -6.32 10.51 -18.57
N LEU A 593 -5.54 11.54 -18.25
CA LEU A 593 -5.32 12.03 -16.89
C LEU A 593 -5.99 13.40 -16.72
N PRO A 594 -6.74 13.63 -15.64
CA PRO A 594 -7.18 14.98 -15.29
C PRO A 594 -5.99 15.81 -14.80
N PHE A 595 -6.01 17.10 -15.08
CA PHE A 595 -5.03 18.03 -14.54
C PHE A 595 -5.14 18.17 -13.01
N HIS A 596 -4.00 18.37 -12.34
CA HIS A 596 -3.93 18.39 -10.88
C HIS A 596 -4.56 19.65 -10.24
N LYS A 597 -4.77 20.70 -11.04
CA LYS A 597 -5.51 21.91 -10.63
C LYS A 597 -6.92 21.90 -11.22
N GLN A 598 -7.89 22.37 -10.46
CA GLN A 598 -9.29 22.52 -10.86
C GLN A 598 -9.68 23.98 -11.00
N HIS A 599 -10.58 24.25 -11.94
CA HIS A 599 -11.16 25.56 -12.15
C HIS A 599 -12.10 25.94 -10.99
N THR A 600 -11.88 27.11 -10.39
CA THR A 600 -12.73 27.69 -9.34
C THR A 600 -13.79 28.62 -9.92
N VAL A 601 -14.83 28.91 -9.12
CA VAL A 601 -15.93 29.80 -9.54
C VAL A 601 -15.43 31.22 -9.84
N ASP A 602 -14.35 31.64 -9.20
CA ASP A 602 -13.71 32.96 -9.39
C ASP A 602 -12.85 33.03 -10.68
N GLY A 603 -12.81 31.95 -11.46
CA GLY A 603 -12.03 31.86 -12.69
C GLY A 603 -10.54 31.58 -12.48
N GLY A 604 -10.16 31.13 -11.27
CA GLY A 604 -8.81 30.70 -10.94
C GLY A 604 -8.63 29.18 -11.07
N MET A 605 -7.40 28.70 -10.87
CA MET A 605 -7.09 27.26 -10.82
C MET A 605 -6.49 26.93 -9.45
N GLU A 606 -7.15 26.07 -8.67
CA GLU A 606 -6.66 25.63 -7.37
C GLU A 606 -6.18 24.17 -7.41
N PRO A 607 -5.07 23.84 -6.72
CA PRO A 607 -4.60 22.46 -6.65
C PRO A 607 -5.60 21.60 -5.86
N MET A 608 -6.04 20.48 -6.44
CA MET A 608 -6.90 19.53 -5.72
C MET A 608 -6.16 18.86 -4.56
N ASN A 609 -4.96 18.36 -4.87
CA ASN A 609 -4.07 17.69 -3.93
C ASN A 609 -2.64 17.80 -4.48
N ALA A 610 -1.68 18.19 -3.65
CA ALA A 610 -0.28 18.34 -4.04
C ALA A 610 0.34 17.02 -4.56
N SER A 611 -0.15 15.87 -4.09
CA SER A 611 0.34 14.56 -4.51
C SER A 611 -0.05 14.18 -5.95
N LEU A 612 -1.12 14.76 -6.50
CA LEU A 612 -1.61 14.46 -7.85
C LEU A 612 -0.66 14.92 -8.95
N ARG A 613 0.08 16.01 -8.71
CA ARG A 613 1.14 16.44 -9.62
C ARG A 613 2.23 15.39 -9.75
N GLY A 614 2.73 14.88 -8.62
CA GLY A 614 3.73 13.81 -8.60
C GLY A 614 3.21 12.51 -9.23
N PHE A 615 1.92 12.21 -9.09
CA PHE A 615 1.27 11.09 -9.79
C PHE A 615 1.27 11.29 -11.32
N ASN A 616 0.84 12.46 -11.82
CA ASN A 616 0.84 12.75 -13.26
C ASN A 616 2.25 12.68 -13.84
N GLU A 617 3.25 13.27 -13.18
CA GLU A 617 4.66 13.19 -13.57
C GLU A 617 5.16 11.73 -13.63
N SER A 618 4.78 10.91 -12.64
CA SER A 618 5.13 9.49 -12.59
C SER A 618 4.48 8.69 -13.74
N ILE A 619 3.22 8.97 -14.09
CA ILE A 619 2.57 8.33 -15.25
C ILE A 619 3.27 8.72 -16.55
N LEU A 620 3.56 10.01 -16.75
CA LEU A 620 4.20 10.48 -17.99
C LEU A 620 5.57 9.83 -18.23
N THR A 621 6.26 9.39 -17.18
CA THR A 621 7.56 8.69 -17.29
C THR A 621 7.42 7.17 -17.41
N ALA A 622 6.38 6.57 -16.82
CA ALA A 622 6.25 5.13 -16.69
C ALA A 622 5.20 4.49 -17.64
N ALA A 623 4.35 5.29 -18.29
CA ALA A 623 3.21 4.80 -19.07
C ALA A 623 3.65 3.88 -20.23
N PRO A 624 2.95 2.74 -20.45
CA PRO A 624 3.24 1.81 -21.54
C PRO A 624 2.59 2.21 -22.88
N CYS A 625 1.93 3.36 -22.94
CA CYS A 625 1.21 3.89 -24.11
C CYS A 625 1.11 5.41 -24.02
N SER A 626 0.51 6.04 -25.03
CA SER A 626 0.38 7.50 -25.09
C SER A 626 -0.49 8.05 -23.97
N VAL A 627 -0.17 9.26 -23.52
CA VAL A 627 -0.83 9.90 -22.37
C VAL A 627 -1.40 11.24 -22.81
N GLY A 628 -2.66 11.50 -22.45
CA GLY A 628 -3.32 12.79 -22.63
C GLY A 628 -3.63 13.41 -21.28
N ILE A 629 -3.14 14.61 -20.99
CA ILE A 629 -3.54 15.39 -19.80
C ILE A 629 -4.66 16.32 -20.22
N LEU A 630 -5.84 16.13 -19.64
CA LEU A 630 -7.03 16.94 -19.87
C LEU A 630 -7.14 18.03 -18.80
N VAL A 631 -7.03 19.27 -19.23
CA VAL A 631 -7.29 20.47 -18.44
C VAL A 631 -8.69 20.95 -18.75
N ASP A 632 -9.63 20.69 -17.84
CA ASP A 632 -11.02 21.10 -18.00
C ASP A 632 -11.23 22.55 -17.56
N ARG A 633 -11.72 23.38 -18.48
CA ARG A 633 -12.17 24.76 -18.25
C ARG A 633 -13.58 24.99 -18.77
N GLY A 634 -14.42 23.96 -18.71
CA GLY A 634 -15.81 24.03 -19.15
C GLY A 634 -16.09 23.29 -20.45
N LEU A 635 -15.29 22.26 -20.79
CA LEU A 635 -15.52 21.40 -21.96
C LEU A 635 -16.93 20.80 -21.92
N SER A 636 -17.38 20.41 -20.72
CA SER A 636 -18.73 19.87 -20.52
C SER A 636 -19.84 20.90 -20.74
N ALA A 637 -19.63 22.16 -20.36
CA ALA A 637 -20.60 23.22 -20.61
C ALA A 637 -20.63 23.63 -22.09
N ALA A 638 -19.53 23.46 -22.81
CA ALA A 638 -19.44 23.68 -24.25
C ALA A 638 -20.17 22.56 -25.02
N ALA A 639 -19.92 21.29 -24.69
CA ALA A 639 -20.63 20.15 -25.26
C ALA A 639 -22.15 20.16 -24.96
N ALA A 640 -22.55 20.62 -23.76
CA ALA A 640 -23.95 20.74 -23.37
C ALA A 640 -24.69 21.92 -24.02
N ARG A 641 -23.97 22.95 -24.50
CA ARG A 641 -24.57 23.96 -25.37
C ARG A 641 -24.74 23.28 -26.73
N MET A 642 -25.96 23.20 -27.21
CA MET A 642 -26.33 22.69 -28.54
C MET A 642 -25.74 23.59 -29.66
N ALA A 643 -24.42 23.76 -29.71
CA ALA A 643 -23.74 24.41 -30.80
C ALA A 643 -23.88 23.51 -32.03
N SER A 644 -24.21 24.08 -33.18
CA SER A 644 -24.30 23.33 -34.44
C SER A 644 -22.92 22.81 -34.90
N ALA A 645 -21.84 23.35 -34.35
CA ALA A 645 -20.46 22.96 -34.61
C ALA A 645 -19.56 23.24 -33.38
N HIS A 646 -18.70 22.27 -33.04
CA HIS A 646 -17.64 22.33 -32.04
C HIS A 646 -16.33 22.68 -32.74
N HIS A 647 -15.65 23.73 -32.27
CA HIS A 647 -14.38 24.17 -32.86
C HIS A 647 -13.20 23.63 -32.04
N VAL A 648 -12.40 22.78 -32.67
CA VAL A 648 -11.20 22.18 -32.09
C VAL A 648 -9.96 22.74 -32.79
N ALA A 649 -8.96 23.17 -32.04
CA ALA A 649 -7.68 23.63 -32.60
C ALA A 649 -6.55 22.66 -32.28
N LEU A 650 -5.71 22.33 -33.27
CA LEU A 650 -4.45 21.61 -33.08
C LEU A 650 -3.29 22.56 -33.39
N LEU A 651 -2.42 22.82 -32.40
CA LEU A 651 -1.20 23.59 -32.62
C LEU A 651 -0.05 22.61 -32.92
N PHE A 652 0.52 22.71 -34.11
CA PHE A 652 1.55 21.78 -34.60
C PHE A 652 2.89 22.50 -34.80
N PHE A 653 3.85 22.22 -33.91
CA PHE A 653 5.22 22.71 -33.94
C PHE A 653 6.21 21.67 -34.50
N GLY A 654 5.79 20.40 -34.57
CA GLY A 654 6.57 19.26 -35.05
C GLY A 654 7.00 18.33 -33.92
N GLY A 655 7.41 17.11 -34.28
CA GLY A 655 7.84 16.09 -33.33
C GLY A 655 6.78 15.04 -32.94
N PRO A 656 7.18 14.06 -32.11
CA PRO A 656 6.38 12.87 -31.84
C PRO A 656 5.05 13.15 -31.13
N ASP A 657 5.03 14.09 -30.20
CA ASP A 657 3.86 14.42 -29.40
C ASP A 657 2.78 15.13 -30.23
N ASP A 658 3.18 16.04 -31.12
CA ASP A 658 2.28 16.74 -32.04
C ASP A 658 1.67 15.80 -33.08
N ARG A 659 2.46 14.82 -33.58
CA ARG A 659 1.93 13.76 -34.46
C ARG A 659 0.91 12.88 -33.76
N GLU A 660 1.08 12.62 -32.46
CA GLU A 660 0.12 11.90 -31.65
C GLU A 660 -1.17 12.70 -31.43
N GLY A 661 -1.03 14.01 -31.19
CA GLY A 661 -2.15 14.95 -31.15
C GLY A 661 -2.91 15.01 -32.47
N LEU A 662 -2.21 15.06 -33.61
CA LEU A 662 -2.81 15.00 -34.93
C LEU A 662 -3.56 13.67 -35.16
N ALA A 663 -2.99 12.55 -34.73
CA ALA A 663 -3.64 11.25 -34.88
C ALA A 663 -4.98 11.18 -34.12
N TYR A 664 -5.04 11.77 -32.93
CA TYR A 664 -6.26 11.85 -32.14
C TYR A 664 -7.27 12.87 -32.70
N ALA A 665 -6.81 14.07 -33.07
CA ALA A 665 -7.63 15.11 -33.68
C ALA A 665 -8.24 14.67 -35.03
N TRP A 666 -7.49 13.92 -35.84
CA TRP A 666 -7.98 13.37 -37.10
C TRP A 666 -9.21 12.49 -36.89
N ARG A 667 -9.22 11.70 -35.81
CA ARG A 667 -10.38 10.88 -35.47
C ARG A 667 -11.60 11.73 -35.07
N MET A 668 -11.40 12.88 -34.43
CA MET A 668 -12.49 13.78 -34.03
C MET A 668 -13.22 14.42 -35.23
N VAL A 669 -12.51 14.68 -36.33
CA VAL A 669 -13.08 15.29 -37.54
C VAL A 669 -14.16 14.42 -38.21
N GLU A 670 -14.16 13.12 -37.96
CA GLU A 670 -15.23 12.24 -38.45
C GLU A 670 -16.58 12.55 -37.79
N HIS A 671 -16.59 13.30 -36.67
CA HIS A 671 -17.82 13.78 -36.05
C HIS A 671 -18.44 14.89 -36.91
N PRO A 672 -19.74 14.78 -37.29
CA PRO A 672 -20.39 15.73 -38.19
C PRO A 672 -20.49 17.15 -37.62
N GLY A 673 -20.39 17.29 -36.30
CA GLY A 673 -20.40 18.57 -35.60
C GLY A 673 -19.03 19.05 -35.16
N VAL A 674 -17.90 18.52 -35.66
CA VAL A 674 -16.56 19.01 -35.28
C VAL A 674 -15.90 19.72 -36.46
N CYS A 675 -15.43 20.96 -36.22
CA CYS A 675 -14.57 21.70 -37.12
C CYS A 675 -13.15 21.75 -36.54
N LEU A 676 -12.16 21.23 -37.29
CA LEU A 676 -10.76 21.19 -36.86
C LEU A 676 -9.94 22.27 -37.55
N THR A 677 -9.33 23.14 -36.75
CA THR A 677 -8.32 24.11 -37.20
C THR A 677 -6.93 23.58 -36.88
N ILE A 678 -6.11 23.28 -37.89
CA ILE A 678 -4.70 22.90 -37.73
C ILE A 678 -3.85 24.13 -37.99
N VAL A 679 -3.11 24.57 -36.96
CA VAL A 679 -2.18 25.70 -37.04
C VAL A 679 -0.77 25.16 -36.98
N ARG A 680 -0.07 25.18 -38.12
CA ARG A 680 1.31 24.72 -38.21
C ARG A 680 2.27 25.89 -38.01
N PHE A 681 3.11 25.84 -36.99
CA PHE A 681 4.14 26.84 -36.71
C PHE A 681 5.45 26.46 -37.40
N ILE A 682 6.02 27.40 -38.15
CA ILE A 682 7.20 27.15 -38.99
C ILE A 682 8.20 28.31 -38.80
N PRO A 683 9.51 28.03 -38.63
CA PRO A 683 10.52 29.08 -38.59
C PRO A 683 10.77 29.70 -39.97
N PRO A 684 11.26 30.96 -40.06
CA PRO A 684 11.45 31.67 -41.34
C PRO A 684 12.40 30.96 -42.31
N ASP A 685 13.40 30.25 -41.77
CA ASP A 685 14.41 29.52 -42.53
C ASP A 685 14.03 28.06 -42.83
N TYR A 686 12.75 27.69 -42.68
CA TYR A 686 12.31 26.32 -42.88
C TYR A 686 12.46 25.86 -44.34
N LYS A 687 13.18 24.75 -44.54
CA LYS A 687 13.28 24.05 -45.82
C LYS A 687 12.63 22.68 -45.69
N ALA A 688 11.59 22.45 -46.49
CA ALA A 688 10.93 21.16 -46.53
C ALA A 688 11.94 20.07 -46.96
N PRO A 689 12.07 18.96 -46.21
CA PRO A 689 12.94 17.86 -46.60
C PRO A 689 12.49 17.25 -47.93
N ALA A 690 13.44 16.90 -48.81
CA ALA A 690 13.14 16.26 -50.09
C ALA A 690 12.49 14.88 -49.85
N LEU A 691 11.22 14.71 -50.26
CA LEU A 691 10.57 13.40 -50.26
C LEU A 691 11.28 12.50 -51.29
N ALA A 692 11.80 11.35 -50.84
CA ALA A 692 12.37 10.36 -51.74
C ALA A 692 11.28 9.75 -52.65
N PRO A 693 11.55 9.51 -53.95
CA PRO A 693 10.58 8.87 -54.83
C PRO A 693 10.26 7.43 -54.39
N PRO A 694 9.05 6.92 -54.65
CA PRO A 694 8.64 5.59 -54.23
C PRO A 694 9.55 4.51 -54.86
N GLN A 695 10.23 3.73 -54.03
CA GLN A 695 11.10 2.65 -54.51
C GLN A 695 10.24 1.52 -55.12
N HIS A 696 10.43 1.29 -56.43
CA HIS A 696 9.84 0.18 -57.17
C HIS A 696 10.27 -1.17 -56.58
N MET A 697 9.28 -2.03 -56.36
CA MET A 697 9.40 -3.40 -55.85
C MET A 697 10.15 -4.29 -56.85
N ALA A 698 11.34 -4.78 -56.49
CA ALA A 698 12.11 -5.72 -57.32
C ALA A 698 11.52 -7.15 -57.28
N PRO A 699 11.70 -7.97 -58.34
CA PRO A 699 10.96 -9.22 -58.53
C PRO A 699 11.49 -10.38 -57.68
N ARG A 700 10.56 -11.20 -57.17
CA ARG A 700 10.80 -12.47 -56.47
C ARG A 700 11.33 -13.55 -57.41
N GLY A 701 12.50 -14.12 -57.12
CA GLY A 701 12.93 -15.39 -57.72
C GLY A 701 14.31 -15.89 -57.27
N ALA A 702 14.37 -16.75 -56.24
CA ALA A 702 15.36 -17.82 -56.07
C ALA A 702 14.94 -18.75 -54.90
N PRO A 703 15.22 -20.07 -54.94
CA PRO A 703 14.50 -21.07 -54.15
C PRO A 703 15.10 -21.32 -52.76
N ALA A 704 14.24 -21.75 -51.84
CA ALA A 704 14.52 -21.97 -50.43
C ALA A 704 15.11 -23.35 -50.13
N SER A 705 16.13 -23.40 -49.26
CA SER A 705 16.50 -24.60 -48.50
C SER A 705 16.78 -24.27 -47.02
N ASN A 706 15.91 -24.84 -46.18
CA ASN A 706 16.08 -25.36 -44.81
C ASN A 706 16.64 -24.52 -43.62
N VAL A 707 15.67 -24.22 -42.73
CA VAL A 707 15.62 -24.46 -41.27
C VAL A 707 16.18 -23.41 -40.28
N HIS A 708 15.25 -22.95 -39.44
CA HIS A 708 15.36 -22.31 -38.11
C HIS A 708 16.17 -21.02 -37.95
N ALA A 709 15.56 -19.92 -38.36
CA ALA A 709 15.23 -18.76 -37.51
C ALA A 709 14.65 -17.70 -38.44
N ARG A 710 13.36 -17.36 -38.31
CA ARG A 710 12.84 -16.12 -38.89
C ARG A 710 13.36 -14.95 -38.04
N ALA A 711 14.65 -14.67 -38.17
CA ALA A 711 15.15 -13.33 -37.99
C ALA A 711 14.56 -12.51 -39.14
N ILE A 712 13.39 -11.92 -38.90
CA ILE A 712 12.95 -10.77 -39.70
C ILE A 712 13.96 -9.69 -39.34
N THR A 713 14.93 -9.47 -40.22
CA THR A 713 15.84 -8.32 -40.16
C THR A 713 14.96 -7.08 -40.24
N ILE A 714 14.59 -6.55 -39.08
CA ILE A 714 13.92 -5.28 -38.96
C ILE A 714 15.02 -4.25 -39.17
N VAL A 715 15.08 -3.70 -40.38
CA VAL A 715 15.76 -2.43 -40.61
C VAL A 715 15.06 -1.43 -39.68
N PRO A 716 15.75 -0.85 -38.68
CA PRO A 716 15.14 0.20 -37.87
C PRO A 716 14.82 1.39 -38.77
N ASP A 717 13.72 2.11 -38.50
CA ASP A 717 13.35 3.41 -39.11
C ASP A 717 14.40 4.52 -38.83
N ALA A 718 15.63 4.17 -38.43
CA ALA A 718 16.73 5.05 -38.09
C ALA A 718 17.29 5.86 -39.28
N ALA A 719 16.60 5.88 -40.42
CA ALA A 719 16.99 6.60 -41.62
C ALA A 719 16.10 7.81 -41.93
N LYS A 720 15.00 8.05 -41.20
CA LYS A 720 14.14 9.23 -41.39
C LYS A 720 14.32 10.25 -40.27
N SER A 721 14.52 11.51 -40.65
CA SER A 721 14.53 12.63 -39.70
C SER A 721 13.11 12.85 -39.14
N GLU A 722 12.97 13.32 -37.90
CA GLU A 722 11.69 13.72 -37.29
C GLU A 722 10.89 14.65 -38.23
N ARG A 723 11.57 15.62 -38.85
CA ARG A 723 10.97 16.54 -39.82
C ARG A 723 10.41 15.84 -41.08
N GLN A 724 11.05 14.76 -41.53
CA GLN A 724 10.53 13.96 -42.66
C GLN A 724 9.26 13.22 -42.25
N MET A 725 9.23 12.66 -41.04
CA MET A 725 8.04 11.98 -40.52
C MET A 725 6.88 12.96 -40.30
N ASP A 726 7.16 14.19 -39.86
CA ASP A 726 6.17 15.25 -39.70
C ASP A 726 5.55 15.64 -41.05
N GLU A 727 6.37 15.88 -42.07
CA GLU A 727 5.89 16.20 -43.43
C GLU A 727 5.13 15.05 -44.06
N GLU A 728 5.62 13.81 -43.94
CA GLU A 728 4.93 12.63 -44.46
C GLU A 728 3.55 12.49 -43.81
N TYR A 729 3.45 12.66 -42.50
CA TYR A 729 2.18 12.49 -41.78
C TYR A 729 1.19 13.63 -42.04
N LEU A 730 1.67 14.88 -42.08
CA LEU A 730 0.84 16.03 -42.50
C LEU A 730 0.38 15.92 -43.95
N ASN A 731 1.23 15.44 -44.85
CA ASN A 731 0.84 15.21 -46.24
C ASN A 731 -0.18 14.07 -46.37
N GLU A 732 -0.03 12.98 -45.61
CA GLU A 732 -1.03 11.92 -45.55
C GLU A 732 -2.39 12.46 -45.05
N PHE A 733 -2.37 13.28 -43.99
CA PHE A 733 -3.55 13.95 -43.47
C PHE A 733 -4.21 14.84 -44.54
N ARG A 734 -3.43 15.72 -45.18
CA ARG A 734 -3.94 16.64 -46.20
C ARG A 734 -4.52 15.89 -47.40
N THR A 735 -3.82 14.87 -47.89
CA THR A 735 -4.24 14.10 -49.08
C THR A 735 -5.52 13.30 -48.86
N ARG A 736 -5.75 12.77 -47.66
CA ARG A 736 -6.99 12.04 -47.33
C ARG A 736 -8.19 12.95 -47.07
N ASN A 737 -7.95 14.19 -46.67
CA ASN A 737 -9.00 15.14 -46.31
C ASN A 737 -9.18 16.29 -47.32
N ILE A 738 -8.72 16.12 -48.57
CA ILE A 738 -8.91 17.11 -49.63
C ILE A 738 -10.41 17.36 -49.83
N GLY A 739 -10.83 18.62 -49.71
CA GLY A 739 -12.22 19.04 -49.92
C GLY A 739 -13.15 18.81 -48.73
N ASN A 740 -12.61 18.55 -47.53
CA ASN A 740 -13.41 18.53 -46.31
C ASN A 740 -13.53 19.93 -45.70
N ASP A 741 -14.71 20.55 -45.83
CA ASP A 741 -14.99 21.90 -45.32
C ASP A 741 -14.92 22.02 -43.79
N ALA A 742 -14.94 20.89 -43.06
CA ALA A 742 -14.78 20.86 -41.62
C ALA A 742 -13.32 21.03 -41.16
N ILE A 743 -12.34 21.02 -42.07
CA ILE A 743 -10.92 21.18 -41.74
C ILE A 743 -10.37 22.49 -42.30
N LEU A 744 -9.85 23.34 -41.42
CA LEU A 744 -9.08 24.52 -41.77
C LEU A 744 -7.60 24.27 -41.48
N TYR A 745 -6.75 24.33 -42.50
CA TYR A 745 -5.29 24.20 -42.35
C TYR A 745 -4.62 25.56 -42.59
N MET A 746 -3.84 26.03 -41.61
CA MET A 746 -3.12 27.30 -41.66
C MET A 746 -1.65 27.09 -41.31
N GLU A 747 -0.77 27.83 -41.99
CA GLU A 747 0.65 27.86 -41.67
C GLU A 747 1.00 29.25 -41.13
N GLN A 748 1.66 29.28 -39.98
CA GLN A 748 2.10 30.50 -39.31
C GLN A 748 3.62 30.52 -39.27
N VAL A 749 4.20 31.54 -39.89
CA VAL A 749 5.65 31.76 -39.87
C VAL A 749 5.99 32.63 -38.66
N VAL A 750 6.84 32.12 -37.77
CA VAL A 750 7.24 32.77 -36.51
C VAL A 750 8.74 32.60 -36.28
N ALA A 751 9.44 33.67 -35.88
CA ALA A 751 10.89 33.65 -35.69
C ALA A 751 11.31 33.27 -34.26
N ASN A 752 10.50 33.61 -33.26
CA ASN A 752 10.82 33.43 -31.85
C ASN A 752 9.56 33.14 -31.00
N SER A 753 9.76 32.92 -29.70
CA SER A 753 8.70 32.68 -28.71
C SER A 753 7.72 33.85 -28.54
N GLU A 754 8.17 35.10 -28.69
CA GLU A 754 7.30 36.29 -28.59
C GLU A 754 6.31 36.36 -29.76
N GLU A 755 6.79 36.15 -30.99
CA GLU A 755 5.95 36.06 -32.18
C GLU A 755 5.02 34.84 -32.12
N THR A 756 5.50 33.73 -31.56
CA THR A 756 4.67 32.53 -31.30
C THR A 756 3.53 32.86 -30.35
N LEU A 757 3.82 33.55 -29.24
CA LEU A 757 2.81 33.97 -28.27
C LEU A 757 1.82 34.97 -28.87
N ALA A 758 2.28 35.93 -29.68
CA ALA A 758 1.42 36.86 -30.40
C ALA A 758 0.49 36.13 -31.38
N ALA A 759 1.02 35.20 -32.17
CA ALA A 759 0.23 34.41 -33.11
C ALA A 759 -0.82 33.53 -32.41
N ILE A 760 -0.51 32.94 -31.25
CA ILE A 760 -1.49 32.16 -30.48
C ILE A 760 -2.57 33.08 -29.89
N ARG A 761 -2.23 34.32 -29.51
CA ARG A 761 -3.20 35.33 -29.03
C ARG A 761 -4.13 35.82 -30.13
N ASP A 762 -3.65 35.88 -31.37
CA ASP A 762 -4.43 36.30 -32.53
C ASP A 762 -5.39 35.21 -33.04
N LEU A 763 -5.26 33.96 -32.56
CA LEU A 763 -6.23 32.90 -32.86
C LEU A 763 -7.58 33.23 -32.22
N ASP A 764 -8.65 33.08 -33.01
CA ASP A 764 -10.01 33.40 -32.57
C ASP A 764 -10.39 32.61 -31.32
N SER A 765 -11.02 33.31 -30.37
CA SER A 765 -11.51 32.78 -29.08
C SER A 765 -12.68 31.79 -29.21
N ALA A 766 -13.06 31.43 -30.43
CA ALA A 766 -14.16 30.55 -30.76
C ALA A 766 -13.89 29.04 -30.53
N HIS A 767 -12.66 28.66 -30.18
CA HIS A 767 -12.28 27.25 -29.98
C HIS A 767 -12.62 26.75 -28.56
N GLU A 768 -13.22 25.57 -28.47
CA GLU A 768 -13.64 24.94 -27.22
C GLU A 768 -12.55 24.04 -26.61
N LEU A 769 -11.73 23.44 -27.49
CA LEU A 769 -10.65 22.53 -27.14
C LEU A 769 -9.40 22.81 -27.97
N TYR A 770 -8.26 22.99 -27.29
CA TYR A 770 -6.94 22.99 -27.92
C TYR A 770 -6.24 21.65 -27.67
N ILE A 771 -5.66 21.08 -28.71
CA ILE A 771 -4.81 19.89 -28.66
C ILE A 771 -3.38 20.34 -28.95
N VAL A 772 -2.45 19.97 -28.08
CA VAL A 772 -1.03 20.34 -28.20
C VAL A 772 -0.14 19.18 -27.77
N GLY A 773 1.03 19.02 -28.38
CA GLY A 773 2.05 18.09 -27.88
C GLY A 773 2.76 18.65 -26.64
N ARG A 774 3.16 17.76 -25.73
CA ARG A 774 3.92 18.13 -24.52
C ARG A 774 5.31 18.66 -24.85
N HIS A 775 5.99 18.07 -25.82
CA HIS A 775 7.29 18.51 -26.32
C HIS A 775 7.14 19.06 -27.75
N PRO A 776 6.71 20.33 -27.91
CA PRO A 776 6.50 20.94 -29.21
C PRO A 776 7.83 21.25 -29.91
N GLY A 777 8.04 20.67 -31.09
CA GLY A 777 9.23 20.86 -31.91
C GLY A 777 10.45 20.04 -31.46
N GLU A 778 11.63 20.40 -32.00
CA GLU A 778 12.91 19.86 -31.55
C GLU A 778 13.32 20.45 -30.20
N GLU A 779 14.04 19.67 -29.37
CA GLU A 779 14.56 20.15 -28.08
C GLU A 779 15.37 21.45 -28.27
N GLY A 780 14.98 22.52 -27.58
CA GLY A 780 15.64 23.82 -27.68
C GLY A 780 15.22 24.67 -28.88
N SER A 781 14.08 24.39 -29.51
CA SER A 781 13.52 25.21 -30.59
C SER A 781 13.42 26.71 -30.19
N PRO A 782 13.84 27.65 -31.05
CA PRO A 782 13.72 29.09 -30.78
C PRO A 782 12.25 29.55 -30.65
N LEU A 783 11.30 28.74 -31.13
CA LEU A 783 9.86 29.03 -31.06
C LEU A 783 9.29 28.84 -29.65
N THR A 784 9.89 27.96 -28.83
CA THR A 784 9.34 27.55 -27.53
C THR A 784 10.32 27.69 -26.37
N SER A 785 11.61 27.93 -26.65
CA SER A 785 12.68 28.04 -25.64
C SER A 785 12.40 29.04 -24.52
N ALA A 786 12.05 30.30 -24.83
CA ALA A 786 11.76 31.28 -23.78
C ALA A 786 10.45 30.97 -23.03
N LEU A 787 9.49 30.28 -23.65
CA LEU A 787 8.27 29.84 -22.97
C LEU A 787 8.57 28.70 -21.98
N ALA A 788 9.54 27.85 -22.30
CA ALA A 788 9.96 26.75 -21.44
C ALA A 788 10.64 27.22 -20.14
N GLU A 789 11.32 28.37 -20.15
CA GLU A 789 11.99 28.93 -18.97
C GLU A 789 11.00 29.47 -17.91
N TRP A 790 9.78 29.82 -18.31
CA TRP A 790 8.78 30.49 -17.46
C TRP A 790 7.61 29.57 -17.08
N MET A 791 7.75 28.25 -17.25
CA MET A 791 6.68 27.28 -16.98
C MET A 791 6.41 27.09 -15.47
N GLU A 792 5.13 27.14 -15.08
CA GLU A 792 4.70 26.77 -13.73
C GLU A 792 4.39 25.26 -13.60
N SER A 793 3.85 24.67 -14.68
CA SER A 793 3.37 23.29 -14.72
C SER A 793 4.09 22.49 -15.85
N PRO A 794 5.32 21.97 -15.59
CA PRO A 794 6.15 21.30 -16.60
C PRO A 794 5.52 20.00 -17.17
N GLU A 795 4.52 19.43 -16.50
CA GLU A 795 3.75 18.30 -17.02
C GLU A 795 2.92 18.65 -18.27
N LEU A 796 2.58 19.93 -18.48
CA LEU A 796 1.84 20.41 -19.65
C LEU A 796 2.72 20.82 -20.83
N GLY A 797 4.02 21.02 -20.61
CA GLY A 797 4.93 21.58 -21.61
C GLY A 797 4.70 23.08 -21.85
N PRO A 798 5.56 23.73 -22.67
CA PRO A 798 5.62 25.19 -22.77
C PRO A 798 4.35 25.80 -23.37
N ILE A 799 3.77 25.15 -24.38
CA ILE A 799 2.54 25.61 -25.02
C ILE A 799 1.30 25.27 -24.19
N GLY A 800 1.26 24.07 -23.58
CA GLY A 800 0.17 23.67 -22.71
C GLY A 800 0.07 24.57 -21.47
N ASP A 801 1.18 24.89 -20.83
CA ASP A 801 1.22 25.79 -19.66
C ASP A 801 0.82 27.23 -20.05
N LEU A 802 1.25 27.73 -21.23
CA LEU A 802 0.83 29.03 -21.76
C LEU A 802 -0.69 29.12 -21.93
N LEU A 803 -1.31 28.11 -22.55
CA LEU A 803 -2.77 28.07 -22.75
C LEU A 803 -3.55 27.96 -21.43
N VAL A 804 -2.92 27.40 -20.40
CA VAL A 804 -3.47 27.28 -19.04
C VAL A 804 -3.10 28.49 -18.16
N SER A 805 -2.31 29.44 -18.64
CA SER A 805 -2.07 30.68 -17.91
C SER A 805 -3.35 31.50 -17.74
N SER A 806 -3.42 32.31 -16.67
CA SER A 806 -4.53 33.24 -16.43
C SER A 806 -4.62 34.36 -17.47
N GLU A 807 -3.56 34.57 -18.25
CA GLU A 807 -3.51 35.54 -19.35
C GLU A 807 -4.24 35.06 -20.61
N PHE A 808 -4.49 33.76 -20.75
CA PHE A 808 -5.22 33.16 -21.86
C PHE A 808 -6.66 32.81 -21.44
N SER A 809 -7.59 32.85 -22.42
CA SER A 809 -9.05 32.76 -22.22
C SER A 809 -9.48 31.79 -21.10
N LYS A 810 -10.29 32.30 -20.16
CA LYS A 810 -10.67 31.59 -18.94
C LYS A 810 -11.52 30.32 -19.17
N MET A 811 -12.08 30.13 -20.36
CA MET A 811 -13.13 29.11 -20.63
C MET A 811 -12.71 28.03 -21.64
N VAL A 812 -11.43 27.96 -22.00
CA VAL A 812 -10.93 27.07 -23.06
C VAL A 812 -10.25 25.84 -22.46
N SER A 813 -10.68 24.64 -22.86
CA SER A 813 -10.08 23.40 -22.36
C SER A 813 -8.86 23.00 -23.20
N VAL A 814 -7.90 22.32 -22.58
CA VAL A 814 -6.63 21.95 -23.23
C VAL A 814 -6.38 20.46 -23.04
N LEU A 815 -6.03 19.76 -24.12
CA LEU A 815 -5.57 18.39 -24.12
C LEU A 815 -4.09 18.36 -24.53
N VAL A 816 -3.23 18.06 -23.57
CA VAL A 816 -1.78 17.90 -23.80
C VAL A 816 -1.47 16.44 -24.07
N MET A 817 -0.88 16.15 -25.23
CA MET A 817 -0.59 14.80 -25.68
C MET A 817 0.90 14.49 -25.55
N GLN A 818 1.21 13.28 -25.06
CA GLN A 818 2.57 12.73 -25.06
C GLN A 818 2.56 11.36 -25.73
N GLN A 819 3.44 11.18 -26.72
CA GLN A 819 3.62 9.92 -27.42
C GLN A 819 4.43 8.92 -26.58
N TYR A 820 4.05 7.64 -26.65
CA TYR A 820 4.90 6.57 -26.14
C TYR A 820 6.12 6.34 -27.04
N VAL A 821 7.33 6.58 -26.50
CA VAL A 821 8.60 6.28 -27.17
C VAL A 821 9.21 5.02 -26.58
N ILE A 822 9.57 4.06 -27.43
CA ILE A 822 10.34 2.88 -27.01
C ILE A 822 11.76 3.33 -26.70
N THR A 823 12.04 3.67 -25.44
CA THR A 823 13.43 3.74 -24.97
C THR A 823 14.00 2.33 -24.97
N THR A 824 14.85 2.02 -25.96
CA THR A 824 15.79 0.89 -25.80
C THR A 824 16.57 1.13 -24.51
N PRO A 825 16.63 0.17 -23.58
CA PRO A 825 17.35 0.37 -22.33
C PRO A 825 18.80 0.74 -22.66
N GLN A 826 19.20 1.95 -22.30
CA GLN A 826 20.62 2.31 -22.29
C GLN A 826 21.33 1.29 -21.39
N PRO A 827 22.45 0.69 -21.84
CA PRO A 827 23.29 -0.08 -20.91
C PRO A 827 23.66 0.87 -19.78
N ALA A 828 23.45 0.41 -18.54
CA ALA A 828 23.74 1.19 -17.34
C ALA A 828 25.10 1.86 -17.47
N VAL A 829 25.10 3.18 -17.70
CA VAL A 829 26.29 3.99 -17.51
C VAL A 829 26.58 3.87 -16.02
N GLY A 830 27.76 3.34 -15.70
CA GLY A 830 28.23 3.23 -14.32
C GLY A 830 28.13 4.58 -13.61
N PRO A 831 28.14 4.59 -12.26
CA PRO A 831 27.88 5.81 -11.51
C PRO A 831 28.80 6.92 -11.99
N ALA A 832 28.21 7.96 -12.59
CA ALA A 832 28.91 9.21 -12.80
C ALA A 832 29.35 9.66 -11.41
N VAL A 833 30.66 9.81 -11.26
CA VAL A 833 31.27 10.39 -10.06
C VAL A 833 30.67 11.78 -9.91
N LEU A 834 29.72 11.90 -8.98
CA LEU A 834 29.31 13.17 -8.41
C LEU A 834 30.56 13.78 -7.79
N VAL A 835 31.14 14.75 -8.50
CA VAL A 835 32.01 15.74 -7.86
C VAL A 835 31.12 16.42 -6.84
N THR A 836 31.30 16.05 -5.56
CA THR A 836 30.60 16.65 -4.44
C THR A 836 31.01 18.11 -4.34
N ASP A 837 30.13 19.02 -4.74
CA ASP A 837 30.27 20.43 -4.38
C ASP A 837 30.07 20.57 -2.86
N ASP A 838 31.08 21.17 -2.24
CA ASP A 838 31.22 21.36 -0.80
C ASP A 838 30.11 22.28 -0.25
N PRO A 839 29.23 21.79 0.64
CA PRO A 839 28.06 22.54 1.13
C PRO A 839 28.43 23.81 1.91
N VAL A 840 29.69 23.97 2.31
CA VAL A 840 30.20 25.19 2.96
C VAL A 840 30.33 26.35 1.97
N ARG A 841 30.62 26.06 0.69
CA ARG A 841 30.83 27.10 -0.33
C ARG A 841 29.52 27.75 -0.78
N GLN A 842 28.42 26.98 -0.77
CA GLN A 842 27.07 27.45 -1.10
C GLN A 842 26.47 28.38 -0.04
N TYR A 843 26.86 28.22 1.22
CA TYR A 843 26.42 29.11 2.30
C TYR A 843 27.12 30.49 2.23
N VAL A 844 28.38 30.52 1.81
CA VAL A 844 29.17 31.75 1.70
C VAL A 844 28.79 32.58 0.46
N THR A 845 28.35 31.95 -0.64
CA THR A 845 27.83 32.67 -1.82
C THR A 845 26.46 33.29 -1.59
N ASN A 846 25.57 32.62 -0.84
CA ASN A 846 24.23 33.14 -0.54
C ASN A 846 24.22 34.29 0.47
N ALA A 847 25.25 34.40 1.33
CA ALA A 847 25.40 35.52 2.26
C ALA A 847 25.85 36.83 1.57
N ASN A 848 26.50 36.75 0.41
CA ASN A 848 27.07 37.90 -0.30
C ASN A 848 26.17 38.50 -1.39
N GLN A 849 24.97 37.96 -1.63
CA GLN A 849 24.04 38.46 -2.67
C GLN A 849 22.86 39.30 -2.14
N ARG A 850 22.78 39.57 -0.82
CA ARG A 850 21.74 40.44 -0.23
C ARG A 850 22.24 41.84 0.14
N THR A 851 22.84 42.59 -0.79
CA THR A 851 22.97 44.06 -0.65
C THR A 851 23.28 44.72 -1.99
N ALA A 852 22.25 45.27 -2.65
CA ALA A 852 22.22 46.36 -3.66
C ALA A 852 20.82 46.22 -4.35
N VAL A 853 19.86 47.15 -4.36
CA VAL A 853 19.88 48.59 -4.66
C VAL A 853 18.54 49.23 -4.20
N THR A 854 18.64 50.31 -3.41
CA THR A 854 17.89 51.60 -3.34
C THR A 854 16.46 51.73 -3.93
N GLY A 855 15.51 52.55 -3.43
CA GLY A 855 15.51 53.63 -2.41
C GLY A 855 14.25 54.54 -2.52
N ARG A 856 14.15 55.53 -1.59
CA ARG A 856 13.21 56.68 -1.45
C ARG A 856 11.74 56.36 -1.04
N GLY A 857 11.11 57.03 -0.07
CA GLY A 857 11.50 58.18 0.78
C GLY A 857 10.39 58.60 1.78
N GLY A 858 10.71 59.56 2.66
CA GLY A 858 9.80 60.34 3.52
C GLY A 858 9.68 59.84 4.98
N TRP A 859 10.46 60.35 5.96
CA TRP A 859 10.20 61.52 6.84
C TRP A 859 8.89 61.36 7.65
N GLY A 860 8.81 61.44 8.99
CA GLY A 860 9.68 61.65 10.14
C GLY A 860 8.81 61.36 11.39
N GLY A 861 9.29 60.80 12.50
CA GLY A 861 9.92 61.52 13.60
C GLY A 861 9.08 61.35 14.89
N SER A 862 9.78 61.20 16.02
CA SER A 862 9.29 61.17 17.42
C SER A 862 8.63 59.86 17.91
N ALA A 863 8.84 59.33 19.12
CA ALA A 863 9.84 59.43 20.18
C ALA A 863 9.41 58.40 21.27
N ALA A 864 10.37 57.95 22.06
CA ALA A 864 10.27 57.54 23.47
C ALA A 864 9.53 56.23 23.87
N ASP A 865 10.32 55.41 24.58
CA ASP A 865 10.01 54.64 25.80
C ASP A 865 8.91 53.56 25.76
N PHE A 866 9.31 52.29 25.59
CA PHE A 866 9.44 51.27 26.67
C PHE A 866 9.86 49.90 26.10
#